data_AF-A0A3E0NM74-F1
#
_entry.id   AF-A0A3E0NM74-F1
#
_cell.length_a   1.000
_cell.length_b   1.000
_cell.length_c   1.000
_cell.angle_alpha   90.00
_cell.angle_beta   90.00
_cell.angle_gamma   90.00
#
_symmetry.space_group_name_H-M   'P 1'
#
loop_
_entity.id
_entity.type
_entity.pdbx_description
1 polymer ?
#
loop_
_entity_poly.entity_id
_entity_poly.type
_entity_poly.pdbx_seq_one_letter_code
_entity_poly.pdbx_strand_id
1 'polypeptide(L)'
;MPLLCLPPPPPRAVTARLPRQRRRTAAPREEAQRPTLALLGLPTLSTLLPALALVSTAAPLAAQVQPVLGDADPAEHRRQRAARFLQQSTFGPTPGLLTEVSQIGAAAFVDQQLQLPPTLHEPFVEALLAEVEATLQDGGVLAQQPPEVRQQVIQLVSRYSTAAHRYAWWQAAMTGEDQIRQRVAFALSEIFVVSDELDFLERNPRALASYYDVLVRGALGNYRDLLLEVTLHPAMGIFLSHFNNARSDPDAGIFPDENYAREVMQLFSIGLDELHRDGTPKLDGQGERIPTYTNDEITELAKVFTGLGPGEPFGRFGGRTAGTLPMRMYEPFHEPGEKHLLNGFVIPAGQTGMQDVEAAVDNLFHHPNVAPFIVRRLIQRLVTSNPTPAYIDRVAAVFEDDGSGERGDLSAVVRAILLDPEARGGDLDPLIADHAGKLQEPWLRYVGLLRALGAESPSGLYLNLGDQARAALAQHPLGAPSVFNFFSPDFRPNGPVAAAGLTAPEFQITNSSTVLSATNFIDQVSIGIEPIQLPLLPMLCLDHLDLCIEAAACTDQSCTRDVFAQIRPEALALAQEHQVVFDLAPHVALAEAGQLDALIEELGLLLAGGALSAETREVIYETLVALPGPEIQARTAVYLIAMSPEAAVAR
;
A
#
# COMPACT_ATOMS: atom_id res chain seq x y z
N MET A 1 13.92 30.83 33.60
CA MET A 1 12.62 30.38 34.13
C MET A 1 11.65 30.35 32.96
N PRO A 2 11.32 29.16 32.44
CA PRO A 2 10.42 29.00 31.29
C PRO A 2 8.96 28.92 31.77
N LEU A 3 8.05 29.54 31.03
CA LEU A 3 6.60 29.39 31.19
C LEU A 3 6.09 28.61 29.98
N LEU A 4 5.58 27.41 30.28
CA LEU A 4 4.97 26.44 29.39
C LEU A 4 3.65 26.97 28.82
N CYS A 5 3.47 26.89 27.49
CA CYS A 5 2.16 26.97 26.84
C CYS A 5 1.64 25.54 26.60
N LEU A 6 0.43 25.28 27.13
CA LEU A 6 -0.35 24.05 26.92
C LEU A 6 -1.18 24.15 25.61
N PRO A 7 -1.51 23.02 24.97
CA PRO A 7 -2.36 22.97 23.77
C PRO A 7 -3.85 23.22 24.09
N PRO A 8 -4.67 23.65 23.11
CA PRO A 8 -6.08 23.96 23.31
C PRO A 8 -6.97 22.71 23.43
N PRO A 9 -8.16 22.81 24.08
CA PRO A 9 -9.09 21.69 24.25
C PRO A 9 -9.99 21.46 23.01
N PRO A 10 -10.56 20.25 22.85
CA PRO A 10 -11.42 19.91 21.71
C PRO A 10 -12.80 20.60 21.76
N PRO A 11 -13.48 20.77 20.61
CA PRO A 11 -14.72 21.54 20.52
C PRO A 11 -15.91 20.85 21.19
N ARG A 12 -16.72 21.64 21.90
CA ARG A 12 -17.95 21.21 22.58
C ARG A 12 -19.13 21.11 21.60
N ALA A 13 -19.84 19.98 21.64
CA ALA A 13 -21.10 19.77 20.93
C ALA A 13 -22.19 20.75 21.41
N VAL A 14 -22.78 21.49 20.47
CA VAL A 14 -23.92 22.39 20.69
C VAL A 14 -25.21 21.57 20.61
N THR A 15 -25.90 21.39 21.73
CA THR A 15 -27.26 20.85 21.76
C THR A 15 -28.28 22.00 21.82
N ALA A 16 -29.01 22.20 20.72
CA ALA A 16 -30.12 23.16 20.66
C ALA A 16 -31.38 22.56 21.31
N ARG A 17 -31.97 23.30 22.26
CA ARG A 17 -33.26 22.99 22.89
C ARG A 17 -34.41 23.41 21.98
N LEU A 18 -35.40 22.54 21.79
CA LEU A 18 -36.74 22.86 21.28
C LEU A 18 -37.84 22.55 22.34
N PRO A 19 -38.99 23.23 22.30
CA PRO A 19 -39.87 23.42 23.46
C PRO A 19 -40.92 22.31 23.65
N ARG A 20 -41.37 22.18 24.90
CA ARG A 20 -42.42 21.23 25.35
C ARG A 20 -43.79 21.55 24.74
N GLN A 21 -44.41 20.56 24.09
CA GLN A 21 -45.87 20.50 23.95
C GLN A 21 -46.46 19.12 24.33
N ARG A 22 -47.50 19.25 25.16
CA ARG A 22 -48.53 18.37 25.75
C ARG A 22 -48.68 16.91 25.27
N ARG A 23 -48.82 16.05 26.29
CA ARG A 23 -49.29 14.65 26.27
C ARG A 23 -50.63 14.47 25.56
N ARG A 24 -50.71 13.46 24.68
CA ARG A 24 -51.91 12.64 24.42
C ARG A 24 -51.48 11.17 24.31
N THR A 25 -52.24 10.32 24.98
CA THR A 25 -52.12 8.86 25.12
C THR A 25 -52.73 8.10 23.93
N ALA A 26 -52.07 7.06 23.41
CA ALA A 26 -52.72 5.89 22.77
C ALA A 26 -51.72 4.73 22.48
N ALA A 27 -52.06 3.54 23.03
CA ALA A 27 -51.84 2.12 22.64
C ALA A 27 -50.52 1.59 21.99
N PRO A 28 -50.10 0.33 22.29
CA PRO A 28 -48.90 -0.29 21.77
C PRO A 28 -49.10 -0.90 20.37
N ARG A 29 -48.06 -0.92 19.53
CA ARG A 29 -48.01 -1.68 18.28
C ARG A 29 -46.71 -2.48 18.17
N GLU A 30 -46.88 -3.69 17.66
CA GLU A 30 -45.97 -4.82 17.51
C GLU A 30 -44.68 -4.51 16.75
N GLU A 31 -43.58 -5.12 17.20
CA GLU A 31 -42.32 -5.27 16.45
C GLU A 31 -42.52 -6.26 15.30
N ALA A 32 -42.45 -5.77 14.07
CA ALA A 32 -42.33 -6.61 12.89
C ALA A 32 -40.85 -6.87 12.57
N GLN A 33 -40.48 -8.15 12.65
CA GLN A 33 -39.19 -8.72 12.26
C GLN A 33 -38.89 -8.45 10.77
N ARG A 34 -37.64 -8.04 10.48
CA ARG A 34 -37.08 -8.02 9.11
C ARG A 34 -36.66 -9.44 8.72
N PRO A 35 -36.96 -9.94 7.50
CA PRO A 35 -36.57 -11.28 7.10
C PRO A 35 -35.12 -11.31 6.58
N THR A 36 -34.31 -12.18 7.17
CA THR A 36 -33.02 -12.65 6.65
C THR A 36 -33.28 -13.66 5.55
N LEU A 37 -32.72 -13.47 4.36
CA LEU A 37 -32.80 -14.46 3.27
C LEU A 37 -31.88 -15.64 3.61
N ALA A 38 -32.47 -16.82 3.80
CA ALA A 38 -31.78 -18.09 3.93
C ALA A 38 -31.55 -18.70 2.52
N LEU A 39 -30.32 -19.12 2.23
CA LEU A 39 -30.01 -19.99 1.10
C LEU A 39 -29.33 -21.27 1.62
N LEU A 40 -30.11 -22.35 1.50
CA LEU A 40 -29.80 -23.77 1.39
C LEU A 40 -28.50 -24.29 2.04
N GLY A 41 -28.70 -25.09 3.09
CA GLY A 41 -27.66 -25.65 3.94
C GLY A 41 -26.87 -26.81 3.32
N LEU A 42 -25.56 -26.73 3.55
CA LEU A 42 -24.64 -27.84 3.75
C LEU A 42 -23.82 -27.49 5.03
N PRO A 43 -23.41 -28.48 5.84
CA PRO A 43 -23.01 -28.22 7.22
C PRO A 43 -21.72 -27.41 7.27
N THR A 44 -21.77 -26.24 7.90
CA THR A 44 -20.59 -25.54 8.39
C THR A 44 -19.92 -26.41 9.46
N LEU A 45 -18.63 -26.69 9.30
CA LEU A 45 -17.80 -27.33 10.32
C LEU A 45 -17.57 -26.33 11.47
N SER A 46 -18.61 -26.09 12.27
CA SER A 46 -18.59 -25.21 13.44
C SER A 46 -18.65 -25.99 14.77
N THR A 47 -18.38 -27.29 14.75
CA THR A 47 -18.34 -28.10 15.98
C THR A 47 -17.15 -29.06 15.95
N LEU A 48 -15.95 -28.53 16.24
CA LEU A 48 -14.83 -29.26 16.86
C LEU A 48 -13.78 -28.24 17.34
N LEU A 49 -14.14 -27.41 18.31
CA LEU A 49 -13.19 -26.69 19.16
C LEU A 49 -13.70 -26.78 20.59
N PRO A 50 -13.07 -27.61 21.42
CA PRO A 50 -12.46 -27.01 22.59
C PRO A 50 -11.09 -27.63 22.90
N ALA A 51 -10.08 -26.77 22.99
CA ALA A 51 -9.08 -26.74 24.06
C ALA A 51 -7.75 -26.18 23.51
N LEU A 52 -7.54 -24.88 23.69
CA LEU A 52 -6.21 -24.32 23.89
C LEU A 52 -6.36 -22.94 24.53
N ALA A 53 -6.63 -22.96 25.83
CA ALA A 53 -6.44 -21.81 26.70
C ALA A 53 -5.61 -22.26 27.91
N LEU A 54 -4.55 -21.48 28.18
CA LEU A 54 -3.69 -21.44 29.37
C LEU A 54 -2.57 -22.49 29.47
N VAL A 55 -1.38 -22.11 29.00
CA VAL A 55 -0.17 -22.07 29.84
C VAL A 55 0.55 -20.75 29.62
N SER A 56 0.29 -19.80 30.53
CA SER A 56 1.18 -18.69 30.82
C SER A 56 2.28 -19.22 31.73
N THR A 57 3.46 -19.47 31.17
CA THR A 57 4.73 -19.33 31.91
C THR A 57 5.74 -18.67 30.99
N ALA A 58 5.96 -17.38 31.20
CA ALA A 58 7.12 -16.68 30.68
C ALA A 58 8.38 -17.30 31.32
N ALA A 59 9.06 -18.15 30.57
CA ALA A 59 10.46 -18.52 30.80
C ALA A 59 11.28 -17.88 29.67
N PRO A 60 12.51 -17.39 29.93
CA PRO A 60 13.28 -16.72 28.91
C PRO A 60 13.74 -17.76 27.88
N LEU A 61 13.14 -17.77 26.69
CA LEU A 61 13.73 -18.44 25.54
C LEU A 61 14.92 -17.61 25.06
N ALA A 62 16.06 -17.78 25.74
CA ALA A 62 17.34 -17.79 25.06
C ALA A 62 17.52 -19.21 24.50
N ALA A 63 16.65 -19.60 23.55
CA ALA A 63 16.91 -20.77 22.73
C ALA A 63 17.90 -20.32 21.68
N GLN A 64 19.08 -20.94 21.67
CA GLN A 64 20.05 -20.75 20.61
C GLN A 64 19.36 -21.09 19.29
N VAL A 65 19.14 -20.09 18.45
CA VAL A 65 18.82 -20.28 17.04
C VAL A 65 20.07 -20.92 16.44
N GLN A 66 20.11 -22.25 16.39
CA GLN A 66 21.03 -22.92 15.49
C GLN A 66 20.54 -22.59 14.07
N PRO A 67 21.41 -22.08 13.18
CA PRO A 67 21.02 -21.94 11.80
C PRO A 67 20.71 -23.34 11.28
N VAL A 68 19.44 -23.62 10.98
CA VAL A 68 19.01 -24.84 10.30
C VAL A 68 19.44 -24.72 8.84
N LEU A 69 20.75 -24.83 8.62
CA LEU A 69 21.37 -25.04 7.31
C LEU A 69 22.39 -26.19 7.38
N GLY A 70 22.19 -27.12 8.31
CA GLY A 70 22.91 -28.40 8.34
C GLY A 70 22.12 -29.45 7.54
N ASP A 71 22.80 -30.07 6.56
CA ASP A 71 22.40 -31.26 5.77
C ASP A 71 21.37 -31.13 4.63
N ALA A 72 20.82 -29.95 4.31
CA ALA A 72 19.92 -29.82 3.13
C ALA A 72 20.68 -29.92 1.78
N ASP A 73 20.05 -30.54 0.76
CA ASP A 73 20.59 -30.60 -0.61
C ASP A 73 20.94 -29.19 -1.13
N PRO A 74 22.08 -28.97 -1.81
CA PRO A 74 22.38 -27.73 -2.52
C PRO A 74 21.22 -27.16 -3.36
N ALA A 75 20.35 -27.99 -3.91
CA ALA A 75 19.15 -27.56 -4.63
C ALA A 75 18.11 -26.91 -3.72
N GLU A 76 17.84 -27.49 -2.56
CA GLU A 76 16.88 -26.98 -1.59
C GLU A 76 17.34 -25.62 -1.03
N HIS A 77 18.63 -25.52 -0.69
CA HIS A 77 19.26 -24.26 -0.32
C HIS A 77 19.10 -23.15 -1.38
N ARG A 78 19.16 -23.51 -2.68
CA ARG A 78 18.94 -22.52 -3.75
C ARG A 78 17.49 -22.04 -3.79
N ARG A 79 16.52 -22.94 -3.61
CA ARG A 79 15.10 -22.56 -3.59
C ARG A 79 14.76 -21.70 -2.38
N GLN A 80 15.27 -22.02 -1.19
CA GLN A 80 15.05 -21.20 0.02
C GLN A 80 15.59 -19.78 -0.15
N ARG A 81 16.83 -19.64 -0.66
CA ARG A 81 17.39 -18.31 -0.96
C ARG A 81 16.58 -17.55 -2.01
N ALA A 82 16.09 -18.25 -3.03
CA ALA A 82 15.22 -17.65 -4.05
C ALA A 82 13.89 -17.16 -3.46
N ALA A 83 13.24 -17.97 -2.61
CA ALA A 83 11.98 -17.60 -1.96
C ALA A 83 12.14 -16.35 -1.08
N ARG A 84 13.18 -16.31 -0.24
CA ARG A 84 13.49 -15.14 0.62
C ARG A 84 13.77 -13.87 -0.19
N PHE A 85 14.57 -14.02 -1.25
CA PHE A 85 14.83 -12.92 -2.18
C PHE A 85 13.53 -12.40 -2.82
N LEU A 86 12.64 -13.29 -3.27
CA LEU A 86 11.36 -12.92 -3.88
C LEU A 86 10.42 -12.23 -2.88
N GLN A 87 10.38 -12.68 -1.63
CA GLN A 87 9.59 -12.01 -0.56
C GLN A 87 10.02 -10.55 -0.33
N GLN A 88 11.31 -10.24 -0.52
CA GLN A 88 11.87 -8.89 -0.37
C GLN A 88 11.73 -8.04 -1.65
N SER A 89 11.91 -8.67 -2.82
CA SER A 89 12.07 -7.98 -4.11
C SER A 89 10.79 -7.86 -4.94
N THR A 90 9.76 -8.67 -4.67
CA THR A 90 8.49 -8.66 -5.42
C THR A 90 7.29 -8.54 -4.48
N PHE A 91 6.07 -8.65 -5.01
CA PHE A 91 4.86 -8.81 -4.17
C PHE A 91 4.69 -10.22 -3.58
N GLY A 92 5.68 -11.10 -3.73
CA GLY A 92 5.68 -12.46 -3.23
C GLY A 92 6.06 -13.48 -4.31
N PRO A 93 6.62 -14.64 -3.91
CA PRO A 93 7.01 -15.69 -4.85
C PRO A 93 5.78 -16.30 -5.51
N THR A 94 5.91 -16.65 -6.79
CA THR A 94 5.04 -17.62 -7.47
C THR A 94 5.85 -18.90 -7.69
N PRO A 95 5.22 -20.07 -7.93
CA PRO A 95 5.94 -21.28 -8.30
C PRO A 95 6.88 -21.09 -9.52
N GLY A 96 6.44 -20.29 -10.50
CA GLY A 96 7.23 -19.92 -11.68
C GLY A 96 8.46 -19.09 -11.34
N LEU A 97 8.28 -17.98 -10.60
CA LEU A 97 9.39 -17.10 -10.20
C LEU A 97 10.39 -17.84 -9.30
N LEU A 98 9.90 -18.67 -8.37
CA LEU A 98 10.75 -19.48 -7.51
C LEU A 98 11.63 -20.43 -8.32
N THR A 99 11.05 -21.06 -9.34
CA THR A 99 11.78 -21.93 -10.27
C THR A 99 12.85 -21.15 -11.03
N GLU A 100 12.47 -20.04 -11.65
CA GLU A 100 13.38 -19.17 -12.41
C GLU A 100 14.55 -18.69 -11.56
N VAL A 101 14.30 -18.02 -10.43
CA VAL A 101 15.35 -17.44 -9.57
C VAL A 101 16.24 -18.53 -8.98
N SER A 102 15.71 -19.72 -8.67
CA SER A 102 16.54 -20.83 -8.19
C SER A 102 17.53 -21.34 -9.23
N GLN A 103 17.27 -21.10 -10.52
CA GLN A 103 18.12 -21.49 -11.64
C GLN A 103 19.10 -20.40 -12.04
N ILE A 104 18.63 -19.15 -12.21
CA ILE A 104 19.46 -18.04 -12.72
C ILE A 104 20.15 -17.23 -11.61
N GLY A 105 19.63 -17.29 -10.39
CA GLY A 105 20.11 -16.54 -9.23
C GLY A 105 19.58 -15.10 -9.16
N ALA A 106 19.63 -14.52 -7.97
CA ALA A 106 19.07 -13.20 -7.67
C ALA A 106 19.65 -12.08 -8.55
N ALA A 107 20.97 -12.05 -8.78
CA ALA A 107 21.61 -10.99 -9.56
C ALA A 107 21.10 -10.95 -11.02
N ALA A 108 21.05 -12.11 -11.68
CA ALA A 108 20.56 -12.21 -13.05
C ALA A 108 19.07 -11.84 -13.16
N PHE A 109 18.26 -12.24 -12.17
CA PHE A 109 16.86 -11.85 -12.11
C PHE A 109 16.69 -10.34 -11.92
N VAL A 110 17.47 -9.70 -11.03
CA VAL A 110 17.47 -8.23 -10.88
C VAL A 110 17.82 -7.58 -12.22
N ASP A 111 18.92 -7.99 -12.85
CA ASP A 111 19.37 -7.42 -14.12
C ASP A 111 18.29 -7.56 -15.22
N GLN A 112 17.52 -8.66 -15.25
CA GLN A 112 16.36 -8.81 -16.15
C GLN A 112 15.21 -7.87 -15.81
N GLN A 113 14.80 -7.82 -14.55
CA GLN A 113 13.69 -6.99 -14.07
C GLN A 113 13.92 -5.49 -14.31
N LEU A 114 15.16 -5.03 -14.18
CA LEU A 114 15.52 -3.63 -14.42
C LEU A 114 15.34 -3.19 -15.88
N GLN A 115 15.28 -4.14 -16.82
CA GLN A 115 15.11 -3.87 -18.24
C GLN A 115 13.65 -3.98 -18.72
N LEU A 116 12.74 -4.48 -17.87
CA LEU A 116 11.35 -4.64 -18.26
C LEU A 116 10.65 -3.29 -18.40
N PRO A 117 9.78 -3.12 -19.43
CA PRO A 117 8.96 -1.94 -19.56
C PRO A 117 8.01 -1.82 -18.36
N PRO A 118 7.65 -0.59 -17.94
CA PRO A 118 6.76 -0.39 -16.82
C PRO A 118 5.34 -0.86 -17.14
N THR A 119 4.72 -1.58 -16.20
CA THR A 119 3.27 -1.80 -16.19
C THR A 119 2.59 -0.57 -15.60
N LEU A 120 1.95 0.23 -16.45
CA LEU A 120 1.30 1.49 -16.08
C LEU A 120 -0.18 1.28 -15.73
N HIS A 121 -0.68 2.08 -14.79
CA HIS A 121 -2.02 2.06 -14.25
C HIS A 121 -2.99 2.91 -15.08
N GLU A 122 -2.54 4.07 -15.60
CA GLU A 122 -3.39 4.99 -16.35
C GLU A 122 -4.04 4.33 -17.58
N PRO A 123 -3.35 3.52 -18.40
CA PRO A 123 -3.99 2.83 -19.53
C PRO A 123 -5.14 1.91 -19.11
N PHE A 124 -5.00 1.20 -17.98
CA PHE A 124 -6.05 0.34 -17.45
C PHE A 124 -7.25 1.17 -16.97
N VAL A 125 -6.99 2.25 -16.21
CA VAL A 125 -8.05 3.14 -15.73
C VAL A 125 -8.78 3.79 -16.90
N GLU A 126 -8.09 4.27 -17.92
CA GLU A 126 -8.76 4.86 -19.09
C GLU A 126 -9.60 3.84 -19.86
N ALA A 127 -9.12 2.60 -20.02
CA ALA A 127 -9.90 1.55 -20.66
C ALA A 127 -11.20 1.27 -19.87
N LEU A 128 -11.09 1.14 -18.55
CA LEU A 128 -12.23 0.91 -17.66
C LEU A 128 -13.24 2.06 -17.68
N LEU A 129 -12.74 3.29 -17.64
CA LEU A 129 -13.59 4.48 -17.65
C LEU A 129 -14.25 4.70 -19.02
N ALA A 130 -13.56 4.37 -20.11
CA ALA A 130 -14.14 4.41 -21.45
C ALA A 130 -15.29 3.41 -21.60
N GLU A 131 -15.18 2.23 -20.99
CA GLU A 131 -16.27 1.24 -20.93
C GLU A 131 -17.47 1.78 -20.15
N VAL A 132 -17.24 2.34 -18.96
CA VAL A 132 -18.27 3.02 -18.15
C VAL A 132 -18.95 4.14 -18.94
N GLU A 133 -18.17 4.99 -19.59
CA GLU A 133 -18.66 6.10 -20.40
C GLU A 133 -19.48 5.60 -21.59
N ALA A 134 -19.04 4.53 -22.26
CA ALA A 134 -19.77 3.91 -23.37
C ALA A 134 -21.11 3.32 -22.90
N THR A 135 -21.14 2.58 -21.78
CA THR A 135 -22.41 2.04 -21.23
C THR A 135 -23.36 3.17 -20.85
N LEU A 136 -22.89 4.23 -20.20
CA LEU A 136 -23.72 5.37 -19.84
C LEU A 136 -24.19 6.19 -21.06
N GLN A 137 -23.46 6.11 -22.17
CA GLN A 137 -23.84 6.71 -23.46
C GLN A 137 -24.80 5.84 -24.28
N ASP A 138 -25.03 4.57 -23.91
CA ASP A 138 -25.70 3.61 -24.78
C ASP A 138 -27.12 4.03 -25.20
N GLY A 139 -27.24 4.37 -26.49
CA GLY A 139 -28.47 4.46 -27.27
C GLY A 139 -29.57 5.44 -26.83
N GLY A 140 -29.35 6.22 -25.77
CA GLY A 140 -30.39 7.07 -25.17
C GLY A 140 -31.40 6.32 -24.30
N VAL A 141 -31.19 5.04 -23.97
CA VAL A 141 -32.10 4.25 -23.11
C VAL A 141 -32.13 4.84 -21.69
N LEU A 142 -30.95 5.08 -21.10
CA LEU A 142 -30.84 5.77 -19.81
C LEU A 142 -31.30 7.24 -19.89
N ALA A 143 -31.10 7.88 -21.05
CA ALA A 143 -31.57 9.25 -21.29
C ALA A 143 -33.10 9.37 -21.40
N GLN A 144 -33.79 8.28 -21.73
CA GLN A 144 -35.25 8.18 -21.75
C GLN A 144 -35.85 7.95 -20.36
N GLN A 145 -35.04 7.56 -19.36
CA GLN A 145 -35.51 7.32 -18.01
C GLN A 145 -35.76 8.62 -17.23
N PRO A 146 -36.67 8.58 -16.22
CA PRO A 146 -36.86 9.69 -15.28
C PRO A 146 -35.54 10.15 -14.65
N PRO A 147 -35.39 11.45 -14.33
CA PRO A 147 -34.17 11.98 -13.73
C PRO A 147 -33.73 11.23 -12.47
N GLU A 148 -34.68 10.78 -11.65
CA GLU A 148 -34.41 10.06 -10.40
C GLU A 148 -33.77 8.69 -10.66
N VAL A 149 -34.31 7.93 -11.63
CA VAL A 149 -33.78 6.62 -12.05
C VAL A 149 -32.39 6.79 -12.66
N ARG A 150 -32.23 7.81 -13.52
CA ARG A 150 -30.93 8.13 -14.12
C ARG A 150 -29.86 8.43 -13.06
N GLN A 151 -30.21 9.25 -12.07
CA GLN A 151 -29.28 9.58 -10.99
C GLN A 151 -28.90 8.36 -10.16
N GLN A 152 -29.84 7.44 -9.89
CA GLN A 152 -29.54 6.20 -9.18
C GLN A 152 -28.58 5.28 -9.96
N VAL A 153 -28.81 5.09 -11.26
CA VAL A 153 -27.91 4.29 -12.11
C VAL A 153 -26.52 4.92 -12.18
N ILE A 154 -26.43 6.24 -12.39
CA ILE A 154 -25.15 6.96 -12.38
C ILE A 154 -24.43 6.77 -11.04
N GLN A 155 -25.13 6.86 -9.91
CA GLN A 155 -24.52 6.67 -8.59
C GLN A 155 -23.99 5.24 -8.37
N LEU A 156 -24.68 4.23 -8.88
CA LEU A 156 -24.25 2.84 -8.82
C LEU A 156 -22.97 2.62 -9.63
N VAL A 157 -22.97 3.06 -10.89
CA VAL A 157 -21.81 2.92 -11.79
C VAL A 157 -20.64 3.80 -11.34
N SER A 158 -20.91 4.94 -10.71
CA SER A 158 -19.87 5.85 -10.20
C SER A 158 -18.93 5.20 -9.19
N ARG A 159 -19.41 4.22 -8.40
CA ARG A 159 -18.51 3.50 -7.47
C ARG A 159 -17.45 2.68 -8.19
N TYR A 160 -17.80 2.13 -9.36
CA TYR A 160 -16.85 1.38 -10.19
C TYR A 160 -15.81 2.29 -10.79
N SER A 161 -16.23 3.47 -11.27
CA SER A 161 -15.30 4.45 -11.83
C SER A 161 -14.41 5.09 -10.78
N THR A 162 -14.93 5.51 -9.62
CA THR A 162 -14.11 6.16 -8.58
C THR A 162 -13.06 5.24 -7.95
N ALA A 163 -13.26 3.93 -8.02
CA ALA A 163 -12.31 2.95 -7.50
C ALA A 163 -11.34 2.38 -8.58
N ALA A 164 -11.38 2.91 -9.81
CA ALA A 164 -10.62 2.34 -10.94
C ALA A 164 -9.10 2.25 -10.67
N HIS A 165 -8.52 3.19 -9.93
CA HIS A 165 -7.09 3.14 -9.57
C HIS A 165 -6.76 1.94 -8.67
N ARG A 166 -7.70 1.49 -7.84
CA ARG A 166 -7.53 0.31 -6.98
C ARG A 166 -7.49 -0.98 -7.80
N TYR A 167 -8.35 -1.08 -8.81
CA TYR A 167 -8.30 -2.21 -9.75
C TYR A 167 -7.03 -2.21 -10.59
N ALA A 168 -6.59 -1.03 -11.05
CA ALA A 168 -5.32 -0.91 -11.77
C ALA A 168 -4.14 -1.40 -10.92
N TRP A 169 -4.13 -1.06 -9.63
CA TRP A 169 -3.12 -1.55 -8.69
C TRP A 169 -3.15 -3.07 -8.56
N TRP A 170 -4.33 -3.67 -8.38
CA TRP A 170 -4.46 -5.12 -8.32
C TRP A 170 -4.06 -5.82 -9.61
N GLN A 171 -4.47 -5.26 -10.75
CA GLN A 171 -4.09 -5.76 -12.06
C GLN A 171 -2.56 -5.78 -12.21
N ALA A 172 -1.88 -4.67 -11.93
CA ALA A 172 -0.42 -4.59 -12.01
C ALA A 172 0.27 -5.53 -11.01
N ALA A 173 -0.20 -5.60 -9.77
CA ALA A 173 0.38 -6.46 -8.74
C ALA A 173 0.27 -7.96 -9.08
N MET A 174 -0.83 -8.37 -9.73
CA MET A 174 -1.07 -9.77 -10.08
C MET A 174 -0.45 -10.16 -11.42
N THR A 175 -0.53 -9.31 -12.44
CA THR A 175 -0.12 -9.67 -13.82
C THR A 175 1.13 -8.97 -14.35
N GLY A 176 1.63 -7.92 -13.69
CA GLY A 176 2.80 -7.20 -14.16
C GLY A 176 4.06 -8.06 -14.14
N GLU A 177 4.84 -8.05 -15.23
CA GLU A 177 6.11 -8.79 -15.30
C GLU A 177 7.24 -8.06 -14.56
N ASP A 178 7.15 -6.73 -14.44
CA ASP A 178 8.10 -5.80 -13.82
C ASP A 178 7.98 -5.74 -12.28
N GLN A 179 7.90 -6.90 -11.64
CA GLN A 179 7.64 -7.07 -10.21
C GLN A 179 8.56 -6.25 -9.28
N ILE A 180 9.86 -6.11 -9.59
CA ILE A 180 10.75 -5.26 -8.78
C ILE A 180 10.33 -3.79 -8.88
N ARG A 181 10.03 -3.30 -10.09
CA ARG A 181 9.57 -1.92 -10.30
C ARG A 181 8.28 -1.65 -9.52
N GLN A 182 7.31 -2.56 -9.61
CA GLN A 182 6.04 -2.43 -8.90
C GLN A 182 6.22 -2.46 -7.38
N ARG A 183 7.10 -3.33 -6.88
CA ARG A 183 7.41 -3.42 -5.44
C ARG A 183 8.09 -2.17 -4.90
N VAL A 184 8.97 -1.55 -5.70
CA VAL A 184 9.62 -0.27 -5.38
C VAL A 184 8.63 0.88 -5.49
N ALA A 185 7.75 0.91 -6.49
CA ALA A 185 6.68 1.91 -6.60
C ALA A 185 5.75 1.90 -5.38
N PHE A 186 5.41 0.71 -4.86
CA PHE A 186 4.68 0.58 -3.61
C PHE A 186 5.46 1.17 -2.43
N ALA A 187 6.76 0.87 -2.29
CA ALA A 187 7.62 1.48 -1.27
C ALA A 187 7.71 3.01 -1.41
N LEU A 188 7.77 3.53 -2.64
CA LEU A 188 7.77 4.96 -2.91
C LEU A 188 6.43 5.61 -2.59
N SER A 189 5.30 4.91 -2.78
CA SER A 189 3.97 5.42 -2.38
C SER A 189 3.84 5.59 -0.86
N GLU A 190 4.69 4.89 -0.11
CA GLU A 190 4.79 5.02 1.34
C GLU A 190 5.76 6.12 1.81
N ILE A 191 6.52 6.71 0.88
CA ILE A 191 7.41 7.85 1.12
C ILE A 191 6.74 9.12 0.59
N PHE A 192 6.39 9.13 -0.71
CA PHE A 192 5.67 10.21 -1.38
C PHE A 192 4.15 10.00 -1.24
N VAL A 193 3.65 10.23 -0.04
CA VAL A 193 2.27 9.89 0.33
C VAL A 193 1.27 10.82 -0.33
N VAL A 194 0.29 10.23 -1.03
CA VAL A 194 -1.03 10.81 -1.30
C VAL A 194 -2.10 9.80 -0.88
N SER A 195 -3.34 10.24 -0.69
CA SER A 195 -4.40 9.35 -0.20
C SER A 195 -5.75 9.57 -0.85
N ASP A 196 -6.42 8.46 -1.18
CA ASP A 196 -7.81 8.41 -1.61
C ASP A 196 -8.81 8.57 -0.45
N GLU A 197 -8.33 8.68 0.80
CA GLU A 197 -9.13 9.12 1.95
C GLU A 197 -9.45 10.63 1.90
N LEU A 198 -8.81 11.38 0.99
CA LEU A 198 -9.18 12.76 0.69
C LEU A 198 -10.31 12.79 -0.35
N ASP A 199 -11.48 13.34 0.02
CA ASP A 199 -12.70 13.45 -0.82
C ASP A 199 -12.45 13.85 -2.28
N PHE A 200 -11.50 14.76 -2.53
CA PHE A 200 -11.16 15.15 -3.90
C PHE A 200 -10.48 14.00 -4.65
N LEU A 201 -9.46 13.38 -4.06
CA LEU A 201 -8.69 12.32 -4.74
C LEU A 201 -9.50 11.04 -4.91
N GLU A 202 -10.34 10.67 -3.93
CA GLU A 202 -11.30 9.56 -4.04
C GLU A 202 -12.12 9.65 -5.34
N ARG A 203 -12.50 10.86 -5.74
CA ARG A 203 -13.35 11.12 -6.92
C ARG A 203 -12.57 11.35 -8.21
N ASN A 204 -11.24 11.26 -8.16
CA ASN A 204 -10.35 11.49 -9.29
C ASN A 204 -9.41 10.29 -9.50
N PRO A 205 -9.95 9.13 -9.90
CA PRO A 205 -9.18 7.89 -10.12
C PRO A 205 -8.07 8.07 -11.17
N ARG A 206 -8.30 8.91 -12.19
CA ARG A 206 -7.29 9.28 -13.20
C ARG A 206 -6.07 9.94 -12.56
N ALA A 207 -6.30 10.87 -11.64
CA ALA A 207 -5.21 11.56 -10.93
C ALA A 207 -4.40 10.60 -10.05
N LEU A 208 -5.06 9.66 -9.37
CA LEU A 208 -4.40 8.65 -8.53
C LEU A 208 -3.62 7.62 -9.36
N ALA A 209 -4.17 7.18 -10.49
CA ALA A 209 -3.48 6.27 -11.40
C ALA A 209 -2.26 6.95 -12.05
N SER A 210 -2.42 8.18 -12.55
CA SER A 210 -1.32 8.95 -13.13
C SER A 210 -0.23 9.28 -12.11
N TYR A 211 -0.62 9.57 -10.85
CA TYR A 211 0.33 9.75 -9.76
C TYR A 211 1.10 8.45 -9.46
N TYR A 212 0.41 7.31 -9.41
CA TYR A 212 1.09 6.03 -9.20
C TYR A 212 2.05 5.70 -10.35
N ASP A 213 1.71 6.09 -11.58
CA ASP A 213 2.58 5.93 -12.75
C ASP A 213 3.85 6.79 -12.69
N VAL A 214 3.81 7.97 -12.03
CA VAL A 214 5.03 8.72 -11.68
C VAL A 214 5.94 7.88 -10.79
N LEU A 215 5.37 7.19 -9.79
CA LEU A 215 6.13 6.31 -8.89
C LEU A 215 6.66 5.06 -9.61
N VAL A 216 5.88 4.46 -10.52
CA VAL A 216 6.30 3.31 -11.34
C VAL A 216 7.46 3.68 -12.27
N ARG A 217 7.36 4.82 -12.97
CA ARG A 217 8.46 5.32 -13.82
C ARG A 217 9.69 5.66 -12.98
N GLY A 218 9.49 6.41 -11.90
CA GLY A 218 10.56 6.84 -10.99
C GLY A 218 11.21 5.72 -10.21
N ALA A 219 10.54 4.57 -9.99
CA ALA A 219 11.07 3.44 -9.22
C ALA A 219 12.46 2.99 -9.67
N LEU A 220 12.78 3.09 -10.97
CA LEU A 220 14.09 2.77 -11.55
C LEU A 220 14.64 3.96 -12.37
N GLY A 221 14.21 5.18 -12.07
CA GLY A 221 14.65 6.41 -12.74
C GLY A 221 15.63 7.22 -11.88
N ASN A 222 15.75 8.53 -12.15
CA ASN A 222 16.57 9.42 -11.33
C ASN A 222 15.73 10.06 -10.21
N TYR A 223 16.26 10.05 -8.98
CA TYR A 223 15.57 10.59 -7.81
C TYR A 223 15.26 12.09 -7.91
N ARG A 224 16.13 12.88 -8.56
CA ARG A 224 15.92 14.33 -8.78
C ARG A 224 14.68 14.58 -9.63
N ASP A 225 14.54 13.82 -10.69
CA ASP A 225 13.41 13.92 -11.62
C ASP A 225 12.13 13.43 -10.96
N LEU A 226 12.19 12.32 -10.21
CA LEU A 226 11.06 11.84 -9.42
C LEU A 226 10.59 12.90 -8.40
N LEU A 227 11.51 13.56 -7.69
CA LEU A 227 11.16 14.60 -6.74
C LEU A 227 10.46 15.79 -7.43
N LEU A 228 10.92 16.19 -8.62
CA LEU A 228 10.29 17.23 -9.42
C LEU A 228 8.90 16.81 -9.94
N GLU A 229 8.77 15.60 -10.48
CA GLU A 229 7.49 15.08 -10.97
C GLU A 229 6.46 15.00 -9.84
N VAL A 230 6.86 14.51 -8.66
CA VAL A 230 6.00 14.51 -7.45
C VAL A 230 5.63 15.94 -7.04
N THR A 231 6.59 16.87 -7.04
CA THR A 231 6.36 18.29 -6.72
C THR A 231 5.28 18.90 -7.62
N LEU A 232 5.34 18.59 -8.92
CA LEU A 232 4.44 19.16 -9.92
C LEU A 232 3.15 18.36 -10.08
N HIS A 233 3.05 17.15 -9.53
CA HIS A 233 1.84 16.36 -9.72
C HIS A 233 0.65 16.97 -8.95
N PRO A 234 -0.51 17.21 -9.59
CA PRO A 234 -1.65 17.85 -8.95
C PRO A 234 -2.23 17.04 -7.78
N ALA A 235 -2.12 15.70 -7.79
CA ALA A 235 -2.52 14.88 -6.63
C ALA A 235 -1.71 15.24 -5.37
N MET A 236 -0.39 15.40 -5.49
CA MET A 236 0.49 15.84 -4.40
C MET A 236 0.20 17.30 -4.04
N GLY A 237 0.04 18.16 -5.07
CA GLY A 237 -0.43 19.55 -4.94
C GLY A 237 -1.64 19.71 -4.02
N ILE A 238 -2.65 18.87 -4.23
CA ILE A 238 -3.90 18.92 -3.49
C ILE A 238 -3.74 18.30 -2.10
N PHE A 239 -2.98 17.20 -1.99
CA PHE A 239 -2.77 16.51 -0.73
C PHE A 239 -1.97 17.34 0.29
N LEU A 240 -0.95 18.06 -0.18
CA LEU A 240 -0.09 18.91 0.66
C LEU A 240 -0.29 20.41 0.43
N SER A 241 -1.47 20.77 -0.08
CA SER A 241 -1.99 22.13 -0.15
C SER A 241 -1.12 23.18 -0.86
N HIS A 242 -0.16 22.78 -1.71
CA HIS A 242 0.55 23.72 -2.59
C HIS A 242 -0.11 23.93 -3.96
N PHE A 243 -1.17 23.18 -4.29
CA PHE A 243 -2.02 23.45 -5.45
C PHE A 243 -2.81 24.74 -5.26
N ASN A 244 -2.61 25.71 -6.15
CA ASN A 244 -3.12 27.09 -6.04
C ASN A 244 -2.62 27.83 -4.78
N ASN A 245 -1.41 27.54 -4.31
CA ASN A 245 -0.79 28.32 -3.24
C ASN A 245 -0.48 29.74 -3.73
N ALA A 246 -1.06 30.75 -3.10
CA ALA A 246 -0.88 32.14 -3.52
C ALA A 246 0.35 32.76 -2.85
N ARG A 247 1.02 33.67 -3.56
CA ARG A 247 2.00 34.57 -2.95
C ARG A 247 1.42 35.34 -1.78
N SER A 248 2.30 35.88 -0.94
CA SER A 248 1.93 36.72 0.18
C SER A 248 1.15 37.97 -0.26
N ASP A 249 0.16 38.32 0.55
CA ASP A 249 -0.52 39.61 0.54
C ASP A 249 -0.71 40.03 2.00
N PRO A 250 0.27 40.74 2.59
CA PRO A 250 0.22 41.13 4.00
C PRO A 250 -0.97 42.03 4.33
N ASP A 251 -1.44 42.84 3.38
CA ASP A 251 -2.59 43.72 3.57
C ASP A 251 -3.91 42.91 3.67
N ALA A 252 -3.98 41.79 2.95
CA ALA A 252 -5.08 40.82 3.03
C ALA A 252 -4.87 39.73 4.10
N GLY A 253 -3.72 39.69 4.78
CA GLY A 253 -3.35 38.64 5.74
C GLY A 253 -3.14 37.26 5.09
N ILE A 254 -2.73 37.23 3.83
CA ILE A 254 -2.45 36.00 3.08
C ILE A 254 -0.95 35.71 3.15
N PHE A 255 -0.61 34.48 3.52
CA PHE A 255 0.76 33.97 3.57
C PHE A 255 0.83 32.67 2.76
N PRO A 256 1.98 32.36 2.13
CA PRO A 256 2.18 31.07 1.47
C PRO A 256 1.90 29.90 2.41
N ASP A 257 1.21 28.87 1.91
CA ASP A 257 1.05 27.60 2.64
C ASP A 257 2.41 26.89 2.72
N GLU A 258 2.80 26.52 3.94
CA GLU A 258 4.10 25.93 4.27
C GLU A 258 4.09 24.39 4.27
N ASN A 259 2.93 23.75 4.13
CA ASN A 259 2.78 22.31 4.32
C ASN A 259 3.70 21.52 3.37
N TYR A 260 3.59 21.72 2.05
CA TYR A 260 4.49 21.05 1.11
C TYR A 260 5.97 21.38 1.32
N ALA A 261 6.32 22.63 1.64
CA ALA A 261 7.70 23.02 1.91
C ALA A 261 8.30 22.27 3.12
N ARG A 262 7.50 22.07 4.16
CA ARG A 262 7.89 21.26 5.32
C ARG A 262 8.06 19.80 4.95
N GLU A 263 7.07 19.21 4.31
CA GLU A 263 7.06 17.76 4.07
C GLU A 263 8.05 17.34 2.97
N VAL A 264 8.29 18.17 1.95
CA VAL A 264 9.31 17.90 0.94
C VAL A 264 10.71 17.83 1.54
N MET A 265 11.00 18.65 2.57
CA MET A 265 12.23 18.55 3.36
C MET A 265 12.20 17.36 4.33
N GLN A 266 11.16 17.29 5.16
CA GLN A 266 11.12 16.39 6.31
C GLN A 266 10.89 14.93 5.94
N LEU A 267 9.99 14.65 5.01
CA LEU A 267 9.52 13.31 4.70
C LEU A 267 10.07 12.80 3.38
N PHE A 268 10.28 13.71 2.42
CA PHE A 268 10.61 13.34 1.06
C PHE A 268 12.05 13.62 0.67
N SER A 269 12.93 14.12 1.54
CA SER A 269 14.33 14.33 1.12
C SER A 269 15.34 14.25 2.25
N ILE A 270 15.36 15.19 3.20
CA ILE A 270 16.50 15.40 4.10
C ILE A 270 16.24 14.96 5.54
N GLY A 271 14.99 14.73 5.94
CA GLY A 271 14.67 14.32 7.29
C GLY A 271 14.64 15.50 8.27
N LEU A 272 14.67 15.20 9.58
CA LEU A 272 14.69 16.19 10.66
C LEU A 272 16.10 16.51 11.17
N ASP A 273 16.98 15.51 11.14
CA ASP A 273 18.32 15.57 11.76
C ASP A 273 19.38 15.36 10.69
N GLU A 274 20.48 16.13 10.72
CA GLU A 274 21.65 15.90 9.87
C GLU A 274 22.21 14.49 10.09
N LEU A 275 22.58 13.82 8.99
CA LEU A 275 23.06 12.45 8.99
C LEU A 275 24.49 12.35 8.47
N HIS A 276 25.27 11.46 9.06
CA HIS A 276 26.41 10.87 8.38
C HIS A 276 25.92 9.97 7.24
N ARG A 277 26.79 9.65 6.27
CA ARG A 277 26.43 8.81 5.12
C ARG A 277 25.99 7.39 5.52
N ASP A 278 26.44 6.91 6.67
CA ASP A 278 26.02 5.64 7.26
C ASP A 278 24.64 5.70 7.95
N GLY A 279 23.96 6.85 7.87
CA GLY A 279 22.63 7.07 8.44
C GLY A 279 22.60 7.33 9.94
N THR A 280 23.76 7.43 10.61
CA THR A 280 23.82 7.84 12.01
C THR A 280 23.64 9.35 12.16
N PRO A 281 22.95 9.84 13.21
CA PRO A 281 22.73 11.27 13.40
C PRO A 281 24.03 11.99 13.73
N LYS A 282 24.25 13.16 13.12
CA LYS A 282 25.31 14.07 13.54
C LYS A 282 24.92 14.76 14.83
N LEU A 283 25.88 14.90 15.73
CA LEU A 283 25.71 15.54 17.03
C LEU A 283 26.52 16.82 17.12
N ASP A 284 25.99 17.83 17.80
CA ASP A 284 26.68 19.07 18.10
C ASP A 284 27.72 18.91 19.24
N GLY A 285 28.34 20.01 19.65
CA GLY A 285 29.32 20.02 20.75
C GLY A 285 28.74 19.67 22.12
N GLN A 286 27.41 19.59 22.24
CA GLN A 286 26.66 19.25 23.44
C GLN A 286 26.12 17.81 23.41
N GLY A 287 26.28 17.10 22.28
CA GLY A 287 25.78 15.74 22.09
C GLY A 287 24.32 15.68 21.65
N GLU A 288 23.72 16.81 21.26
CA GLU A 288 22.35 16.89 20.74
C GLU A 288 22.36 16.75 19.21
N ARG A 289 21.25 16.26 18.64
CA ARG A 289 21.13 16.12 17.19
C ARG A 289 21.06 17.48 16.51
N ILE A 290 21.71 17.59 15.35
CA ILE A 290 21.73 18.83 14.55
C ILE A 290 20.51 18.82 13.63
N PRO A 291 19.59 19.80 13.69
CA PRO A 291 18.46 19.89 12.77
C PRO A 291 18.90 20.18 11.33
N THR A 292 18.21 19.64 10.33
CA THR A 292 18.50 19.88 8.91
C THR A 292 18.02 21.21 8.36
N TYR A 293 17.02 21.81 9.01
CA TYR A 293 16.43 23.08 8.61
C TYR A 293 15.82 23.81 9.80
N THR A 294 15.55 25.08 9.59
CA THR A 294 14.91 26.02 10.52
C THR A 294 13.49 26.36 10.04
N ASN A 295 12.70 27.01 10.89
CA ASN A 295 11.38 27.49 10.45
C ASN A 295 11.49 28.56 9.34
N ASP A 296 12.53 29.38 9.38
CA ASP A 296 12.73 30.42 8.36
C ASP A 296 12.94 29.80 6.98
N GLU A 297 13.71 28.71 6.88
CA GLU A 297 13.90 27.97 5.62
C GLU A 297 12.59 27.33 5.12
N ILE A 298 11.68 26.92 6.00
CA ILE A 298 10.35 26.44 5.61
C ILE A 298 9.54 27.58 4.97
N THR A 299 9.50 28.74 5.63
CA THR A 299 8.78 29.91 5.13
C THR A 299 9.37 30.39 3.80
N GLU A 300 10.69 30.39 3.64
CA GLU A 300 11.36 30.76 2.39
C GLU A 300 11.11 29.75 1.26
N LEU A 301 11.17 28.45 1.56
CA LEU A 301 10.87 27.42 0.58
C LEU A 301 9.39 27.42 0.18
N ALA A 302 8.46 27.75 1.08
CA ALA A 302 7.04 27.88 0.77
C ALA A 302 6.77 28.90 -0.34
N LYS A 303 7.55 30.00 -0.37
CA LYS A 303 7.46 31.02 -1.42
C LYS A 303 7.77 30.45 -2.81
N VAL A 304 8.67 29.47 -2.91
CA VAL A 304 9.04 28.82 -4.18
C VAL A 304 7.82 28.16 -4.83
N PHE A 305 6.96 27.53 -4.04
CA PHE A 305 5.83 26.75 -4.56
C PHE A 305 4.56 27.58 -4.79
N THR A 306 4.59 28.88 -4.50
CA THR A 306 3.48 29.78 -4.82
C THR A 306 3.32 29.94 -6.33
N GLY A 307 2.08 30.10 -6.79
CA GLY A 307 1.74 30.23 -8.20
C GLY A 307 1.57 28.91 -8.95
N LEU A 308 1.91 27.75 -8.36
CA LEU A 308 1.59 26.46 -8.96
C LEU A 308 0.08 26.21 -8.95
N GLY A 309 -0.48 25.78 -10.08
CA GLY A 309 -1.92 25.54 -10.23
C GLY A 309 -2.26 24.63 -11.41
N PRO A 310 -3.52 24.62 -11.89
CA PRO A 310 -3.99 23.72 -12.95
C PRO A 310 -3.09 23.72 -14.18
N GLY A 311 -2.65 22.52 -14.60
CA GLY A 311 -1.73 22.31 -15.73
C GLY A 311 -2.36 22.52 -17.11
N GLU A 312 -3.69 22.55 -17.19
CA GLU A 312 -4.40 22.65 -18.47
C GLU A 312 -4.05 23.95 -19.23
N PRO A 313 -3.94 23.90 -20.57
CA PRO A 313 -3.62 25.08 -21.39
C PRO A 313 -4.52 26.30 -21.12
N PHE A 314 -5.80 26.07 -20.84
CA PHE A 314 -6.80 27.09 -20.53
C PHE A 314 -7.21 27.15 -19.05
N GLY A 315 -6.44 26.48 -18.17
CA GLY A 315 -6.61 26.54 -16.73
C GLY A 315 -6.48 27.97 -16.21
N ARG A 316 -7.14 28.26 -15.08
CA ARG A 316 -6.99 29.52 -14.36
C ARG A 316 -6.50 29.19 -12.96
N PHE A 317 -5.62 30.01 -12.41
CA PHE A 317 -5.27 29.91 -11.00
C PHE A 317 -6.54 29.99 -10.14
N GLY A 318 -6.66 29.11 -9.14
CA GLY A 318 -7.88 28.89 -8.36
C GLY A 318 -8.93 28.00 -9.05
N GLY A 319 -8.66 27.53 -10.27
CA GLY A 319 -9.51 26.60 -11.01
C GLY A 319 -9.38 25.14 -10.55
N ARG A 320 -10.28 24.29 -11.03
CA ARG A 320 -10.26 22.83 -10.86
C ARG A 320 -9.64 22.17 -12.09
N THR A 321 -9.01 21.00 -11.91
CA THR A 321 -8.28 20.24 -12.95
C THR A 321 -8.74 18.78 -13.01
N ALA A 322 -8.54 18.12 -14.16
CA ALA A 322 -8.68 16.66 -14.33
C ALA A 322 -7.60 15.84 -13.60
N GLY A 323 -6.53 16.51 -13.13
CA GLY A 323 -5.59 15.95 -12.16
C GLY A 323 -4.50 15.02 -12.73
N THR A 324 -4.29 14.96 -14.05
CA THR A 324 -3.23 14.15 -14.68
C THR A 324 -2.11 14.96 -15.32
N LEU A 325 -2.36 16.22 -15.67
CA LEU A 325 -1.30 17.10 -16.19
C LEU A 325 -0.48 17.70 -15.04
N PRO A 326 0.86 17.78 -15.16
CA PRO A 326 1.68 18.50 -14.20
C PRO A 326 1.16 19.92 -13.99
N MET A 327 1.16 20.38 -12.75
CA MET A 327 0.87 21.75 -12.39
C MET A 327 1.78 22.69 -13.17
N ARG A 328 1.24 23.85 -13.55
CA ARG A 328 2.02 24.91 -14.22
C ARG A 328 2.12 26.14 -13.33
N MET A 329 3.17 26.92 -13.56
CA MET A 329 3.38 28.18 -12.87
C MET A 329 2.49 29.30 -13.43
N TYR A 330 1.79 29.98 -12.54
CA TYR A 330 1.04 31.20 -12.80
C TYR A 330 1.80 32.37 -12.20
N GLU A 331 2.72 32.95 -12.98
CA GLU A 331 3.65 34.01 -12.53
C GLU A 331 3.01 35.16 -11.72
N PRO A 332 1.80 35.67 -12.03
CA PRO A 332 1.19 36.73 -11.22
C PRO A 332 0.89 36.34 -9.76
N PHE A 333 0.85 35.04 -9.46
CA PHE A 333 0.58 34.46 -8.14
C PHE A 333 1.83 33.87 -7.49
N HIS A 334 2.98 33.92 -8.16
CA HIS A 334 4.28 33.52 -7.60
C HIS A 334 4.89 34.66 -6.78
N GLU A 335 5.53 34.31 -5.68
CA GLU A 335 6.21 35.24 -4.78
C GLU A 335 7.47 35.81 -5.45
N PRO A 336 7.56 37.13 -5.68
CA PRO A 336 8.74 37.72 -6.27
C PRO A 336 9.89 37.85 -5.24
N GLY A 337 11.09 38.13 -5.75
CA GLY A 337 12.26 38.42 -4.92
C GLY A 337 13.14 37.21 -4.66
N GLU A 338 14.24 37.46 -3.97
CA GLU A 338 15.18 36.42 -3.55
C GLU A 338 14.57 35.48 -2.52
N LYS A 339 15.02 34.23 -2.50
CA LYS A 339 14.57 33.20 -1.54
C LYS A 339 15.79 32.50 -0.94
N HIS A 340 15.85 32.44 0.39
CA HIS A 340 17.00 31.90 1.13
C HIS A 340 16.71 30.46 1.55
N LEU A 341 17.40 29.51 0.94
CA LEU A 341 17.20 28.07 1.14
C LEU A 341 18.36 27.46 1.94
N LEU A 342 18.38 26.12 1.96
CA LEU A 342 19.29 25.30 2.74
C LEU A 342 20.76 25.56 2.39
N ASN A 343 21.62 25.41 3.39
CA ASN A 343 23.08 25.56 3.27
C ASN A 343 23.51 26.93 2.73
N GLY A 344 22.71 27.97 2.99
CA GLY A 344 22.99 29.34 2.54
C GLY A 344 22.82 29.55 1.04
N PHE A 345 22.13 28.63 0.34
CA PHE A 345 21.79 28.80 -1.06
C PHE A 345 20.76 29.91 -1.22
N VAL A 346 20.99 30.82 -2.18
CA VAL A 346 20.07 31.93 -2.45
C VAL A 346 19.58 31.81 -3.89
N ILE A 347 18.28 31.65 -4.05
CA ILE A 347 17.63 31.81 -5.35
C ILE A 347 17.57 33.31 -5.66
N PRO A 348 18.14 33.78 -6.78
CA PRO A 348 18.20 35.20 -7.10
C PRO A 348 16.84 35.76 -7.51
N ALA A 349 16.60 37.03 -7.22
CA ALA A 349 15.41 37.73 -7.68
C ALA A 349 15.36 37.84 -9.22
N GLY A 350 14.15 37.80 -9.78
CA GLY A 350 13.89 38.05 -11.21
C GLY A 350 13.90 36.82 -12.10
N GLN A 351 14.04 35.63 -11.52
CA GLN A 351 13.78 34.35 -12.20
C GLN A 351 12.27 34.10 -12.37
N THR A 352 11.92 33.18 -13.26
CA THR A 352 10.54 32.68 -13.38
C THR A 352 10.23 31.73 -12.23
N GLY A 353 8.97 31.59 -11.84
CA GLY A 353 8.64 30.70 -10.72
C GLY A 353 9.03 29.23 -10.97
N MET A 354 9.03 28.76 -12.22
CA MET A 354 9.53 27.40 -12.51
C MET A 354 11.05 27.26 -12.34
N GLN A 355 11.83 28.31 -12.61
CA GLN A 355 13.27 28.30 -12.33
C GLN A 355 13.52 28.21 -10.83
N ASP A 356 12.71 28.89 -10.02
CA ASP A 356 12.79 28.79 -8.56
C ASP A 356 12.47 27.36 -8.08
N VAL A 357 11.42 26.73 -8.64
CA VAL A 357 11.06 25.34 -8.32
C VAL A 357 12.19 24.36 -8.67
N GLU A 358 12.76 24.46 -9.86
CA GLU A 358 13.89 23.62 -10.27
C GLU A 358 15.12 23.83 -9.38
N ALA A 359 15.46 25.09 -9.07
CA ALA A 359 16.58 25.43 -8.20
C ALA A 359 16.38 24.90 -6.76
N ALA A 360 15.15 24.93 -6.24
CA ALA A 360 14.83 24.37 -4.93
C ALA A 360 14.92 22.83 -4.93
N VAL A 361 14.41 22.17 -5.96
CA VAL A 361 14.55 20.71 -6.11
C VAL A 361 16.02 20.31 -6.22
N ASP A 362 16.84 21.07 -6.96
CA ASP A 362 18.29 20.84 -7.05
C ASP A 362 18.99 21.05 -5.71
N ASN A 363 18.64 22.10 -4.97
CA ASN A 363 19.17 22.37 -3.64
C ASN A 363 18.86 21.22 -2.66
N LEU A 364 17.64 20.70 -2.68
CA LEU A 364 17.26 19.53 -1.89
C LEU A 364 18.02 18.28 -2.36
N PHE A 365 17.99 17.97 -3.66
CA PHE A 365 18.62 16.79 -4.24
C PHE A 365 20.12 16.69 -3.90
N HIS A 366 20.84 17.80 -3.96
CA HIS A 366 22.26 17.88 -3.65
C HIS A 366 22.58 17.96 -2.15
N HIS A 367 21.57 18.02 -1.28
CA HIS A 367 21.79 18.01 0.15
C HIS A 367 22.37 16.65 0.60
N PRO A 368 23.44 16.62 1.43
CA PRO A 368 24.13 15.38 1.80
C PRO A 368 23.24 14.37 2.53
N ASN A 369 22.19 14.83 3.25
CA ASN A 369 21.24 13.92 3.89
C ASN A 369 20.38 13.08 2.94
N VAL A 370 20.16 13.49 1.69
CA VAL A 370 19.18 12.80 0.84
C VAL A 370 19.55 11.33 0.63
N ALA A 371 20.83 11.06 0.38
CA ALA A 371 21.32 9.70 0.15
C ALA A 371 21.04 8.78 1.35
N PRO A 372 21.60 9.01 2.55
CA PRO A 372 21.36 8.13 3.71
C PRO A 372 19.88 8.10 4.15
N PHE A 373 19.15 9.21 4.02
CA PHE A 373 17.75 9.28 4.42
C PHE A 373 16.86 8.38 3.55
N ILE A 374 16.92 8.54 2.24
CA ILE A 374 16.08 7.79 1.30
C ILE A 374 16.48 6.32 1.23
N VAL A 375 17.79 6.03 1.21
CA VAL A 375 18.31 4.66 1.23
C VAL A 375 17.80 3.90 2.45
N ARG A 376 17.87 4.49 3.66
CA ARG A 376 17.34 3.85 4.87
C ARG A 376 15.84 3.52 4.73
N ARG A 377 15.03 4.46 4.22
CA ARG A 377 13.59 4.24 4.05
C ARG A 377 13.30 3.10 3.06
N LEU A 378 14.00 3.07 1.92
CA LEU A 378 13.84 2.01 0.92
C LEU A 378 14.27 0.64 1.47
N ILE A 379 15.39 0.57 2.20
CA ILE A 379 15.83 -0.69 2.84
C ILE A 379 14.79 -1.17 3.87
N GLN A 380 14.21 -0.27 4.67
CA GLN A 380 13.14 -0.60 5.61
C GLN A 380 11.87 -1.13 4.93
N ARG A 381 11.54 -0.61 3.75
CA ARG A 381 10.39 -1.10 2.99
C ARG A 381 10.66 -2.43 2.30
N LEU A 382 11.89 -2.68 1.83
CA LEU A 382 12.21 -3.85 1.00
C LEU A 382 12.80 -5.04 1.78
N VAL A 383 13.72 -4.80 2.71
CA VAL A 383 14.61 -5.86 3.24
C VAL A 383 14.50 -6.04 4.75
N THR A 384 14.82 -5.01 5.55
CA THR A 384 14.93 -5.14 7.01
C THR A 384 14.56 -3.85 7.72
N SER A 385 13.91 -3.94 8.89
CA SER A 385 13.55 -2.78 9.69
C SER A 385 14.78 -2.07 10.29
N ASN A 386 15.90 -2.78 10.48
CA ASN A 386 17.07 -2.30 11.22
C ASN A 386 18.38 -2.51 10.44
N PRO A 387 18.55 -1.86 9.27
CA PRO A 387 19.78 -1.98 8.51
C PRO A 387 20.99 -1.46 9.29
N THR A 388 22.13 -2.14 9.17
CA THR A 388 23.36 -1.65 9.80
C THR A 388 23.84 -0.34 9.15
N PRO A 389 24.59 0.50 9.89
CA PRO A 389 25.21 1.69 9.30
C PRO A 389 26.09 1.37 8.08
N ALA A 390 26.77 0.22 8.09
CA ALA A 390 27.61 -0.21 6.98
C ALA A 390 26.80 -0.53 5.71
N TYR A 391 25.59 -1.07 5.85
CA TYR A 391 24.69 -1.30 4.72
C TYR A 391 24.17 0.03 4.15
N ILE A 392 23.74 0.94 5.01
CA ILE A 392 23.32 2.29 4.58
C ILE A 392 24.47 3.00 3.86
N ASP A 393 25.70 2.96 4.39
CA ASP A 393 26.87 3.63 3.80
C ASP A 393 27.17 3.13 2.37
N ARG A 394 27.16 1.80 2.15
CA ARG A 394 27.43 1.21 0.84
C ARG A 394 26.40 1.64 -0.20
N VAL A 395 25.12 1.60 0.16
CA VAL A 395 24.05 1.96 -0.78
C VAL A 395 23.95 3.48 -0.96
N ALA A 396 24.17 4.27 0.08
CA ALA A 396 24.23 5.73 -0.02
C ALA A 396 25.40 6.18 -0.92
N ALA A 397 26.53 5.48 -0.91
CA ALA A 397 27.60 5.73 -1.87
C ALA A 397 27.18 5.48 -3.33
N VAL A 398 26.36 4.45 -3.59
CA VAL A 398 25.78 4.20 -4.93
C VAL A 398 24.76 5.28 -5.30
N PHE A 399 23.99 5.78 -4.34
CA PHE A 399 23.09 6.91 -4.57
C PHE A 399 23.86 8.19 -4.90
N GLU A 400 25.03 8.41 -4.28
CA GLU A 400 25.92 9.55 -4.56
C GLU A 400 26.57 9.46 -5.95
N ASP A 401 26.92 8.25 -6.40
CA ASP A 401 27.51 7.95 -7.70
C ASP A 401 27.26 6.47 -8.06
N ASP A 402 26.52 6.23 -9.13
CA ASP A 402 26.19 4.90 -9.67
C ASP A 402 27.40 4.13 -10.26
N GLY A 403 28.58 4.76 -10.28
CA GLY A 403 29.80 4.26 -10.91
C GLY A 403 30.07 4.88 -12.29
N SER A 404 29.14 5.67 -12.82
CA SER A 404 29.26 6.45 -14.05
C SER A 404 29.34 7.96 -13.79
N GLY A 405 29.30 8.39 -12.52
CA GLY A 405 29.22 9.78 -12.10
C GLY A 405 27.80 10.31 -12.01
N GLU A 406 26.78 9.45 -12.17
CA GLU A 406 25.38 9.85 -12.04
C GLU A 406 24.91 9.68 -10.60
N ARG A 407 24.45 10.79 -10.02
CA ARG A 407 23.83 10.80 -8.70
C ARG A 407 22.35 10.46 -8.81
N GLY A 408 21.84 9.67 -7.88
CA GLY A 408 20.41 9.44 -7.70
C GLY A 408 19.79 8.43 -8.65
N ASP A 409 20.58 7.61 -9.36
CA ASP A 409 20.06 6.49 -10.16
C ASP A 409 19.43 5.44 -9.24
N LEU A 410 18.08 5.42 -9.20
CA LEU A 410 17.34 4.48 -8.37
C LEU A 410 17.43 3.04 -8.89
N SER A 411 17.74 2.82 -10.16
CA SER A 411 18.01 1.48 -10.70
C SER A 411 19.25 0.87 -10.04
N ALA A 412 20.36 1.61 -10.02
CA ALA A 412 21.59 1.21 -9.33
C ALA A 412 21.38 1.05 -7.82
N VAL A 413 20.63 1.95 -7.19
CA VAL A 413 20.33 1.91 -5.75
C VAL A 413 19.49 0.68 -5.39
N VAL A 414 18.41 0.40 -6.12
CA VAL A 414 17.56 -0.78 -5.89
C VAL A 414 18.37 -2.06 -6.06
N ARG A 415 19.23 -2.12 -7.08
CA ARG A 415 20.14 -3.25 -7.28
C ARG A 415 21.09 -3.42 -6.09
N ALA A 416 21.68 -2.32 -5.60
CA ALA A 416 22.59 -2.35 -4.46
C ALA A 416 21.89 -2.81 -3.17
N ILE A 417 20.67 -2.33 -2.91
CA ILE A 417 19.83 -2.79 -1.79
C ILE A 417 19.59 -4.29 -1.91
N LEU A 418 19.02 -4.74 -3.03
CA LEU A 418 18.57 -6.11 -3.15
C LEU A 418 19.71 -7.12 -3.19
N LEU A 419 20.92 -6.74 -3.62
CA LEU A 419 22.07 -7.66 -3.72
C LEU A 419 23.11 -7.48 -2.62
N ASP A 420 22.87 -6.60 -1.64
CA ASP A 420 23.80 -6.39 -0.54
C ASP A 420 24.04 -7.69 0.27
N PRO A 421 25.27 -7.93 0.77
CA PRO A 421 25.55 -9.09 1.62
C PRO A 421 24.64 -9.19 2.85
N GLU A 422 24.25 -8.08 3.47
CA GLU A 422 23.32 -8.06 4.60
C GLU A 422 21.92 -8.52 4.18
N ALA A 423 21.45 -8.09 3.01
CA ALA A 423 20.16 -8.51 2.46
C ALA A 423 20.13 -9.99 2.06
N ARG A 424 21.26 -10.54 1.58
CA ARG A 424 21.37 -11.94 1.16
C ARG A 424 21.75 -12.90 2.28
N GLY A 425 22.46 -12.42 3.30
CA GLY A 425 22.80 -13.17 4.51
C GLY A 425 21.63 -13.21 5.49
N GLY A 426 21.02 -12.05 5.79
CA GLY A 426 19.88 -11.94 6.70
C GLY A 426 20.13 -12.62 8.05
N ASP A 427 19.11 -13.32 8.55
CA ASP A 427 19.17 -14.10 9.81
C ASP A 427 20.11 -15.33 9.77
N LEU A 428 20.74 -15.62 8.63
CA LEU A 428 21.74 -16.67 8.50
C LEU A 428 23.16 -16.17 8.80
N ASP A 429 23.36 -14.85 8.85
CA ASP A 429 24.63 -14.25 9.26
C ASP A 429 24.62 -14.02 10.78
N PRO A 430 25.44 -14.75 11.55
CA PRO A 430 25.49 -14.63 13.01
C PRO A 430 25.85 -13.23 13.52
N LEU A 431 26.45 -12.36 12.69
CA LEU A 431 26.84 -11.01 13.07
C LEU A 431 25.65 -10.02 13.11
N ILE A 432 24.57 -10.34 12.40
CA ILE A 432 23.41 -9.46 12.24
C ILE A 432 22.08 -10.17 12.53
N ALA A 433 22.09 -11.46 12.87
CA ALA A 433 20.88 -12.26 13.06
C ALA A 433 19.88 -11.65 14.07
N ASP A 434 20.37 -11.03 15.15
CA ASP A 434 19.53 -10.39 16.17
C ASP A 434 18.87 -9.07 15.69
N HIS A 435 19.22 -8.60 14.49
CA HIS A 435 18.73 -7.36 13.87
C HIS A 435 18.13 -7.58 12.48
N ALA A 436 18.22 -8.80 11.96
CA ALA A 436 17.84 -9.14 10.60
C ALA A 436 16.32 -9.26 10.40
N GLY A 437 15.91 -9.09 9.14
CA GLY A 437 14.54 -9.23 8.70
C GLY A 437 13.61 -8.09 9.12
N LYS A 438 12.32 -8.28 8.84
CA LYS A 438 11.24 -7.38 9.23
C LYS A 438 9.92 -8.10 9.31
N LEU A 439 9.00 -7.58 10.11
CA LEU A 439 7.60 -7.95 10.00
C LEU A 439 7.12 -7.53 8.59
N GLN A 440 6.55 -8.46 7.84
CA GLN A 440 5.94 -8.15 6.55
C GLN A 440 4.70 -7.30 6.78
N GLU A 441 4.54 -6.30 5.92
CA GLU A 441 3.34 -5.48 5.91
C GLU A 441 2.11 -6.37 5.64
N PRO A 442 1.01 -6.21 6.41
CA PRO A 442 -0.18 -7.04 6.27
C PRO A 442 -0.72 -7.11 4.83
N TRP A 443 -0.66 -6.00 4.09
CA TRP A 443 -1.08 -5.96 2.69
C TRP A 443 -0.19 -6.83 1.78
N LEU A 444 1.13 -6.76 1.96
CA LEU A 444 2.08 -7.58 1.19
C LEU A 444 1.91 -9.07 1.48
N ARG A 445 1.59 -9.44 2.73
CA ARG A 445 1.27 -10.84 3.08
C ARG A 445 0.04 -11.34 2.34
N TYR A 446 -1.00 -10.50 2.24
CA TYR A 446 -2.21 -10.85 1.52
C TYR A 446 -1.94 -11.03 0.02
N VAL A 447 -1.27 -10.06 -0.62
CA VAL A 447 -0.96 -10.12 -2.05
C VAL A 447 -0.01 -11.30 -2.35
N GLY A 448 0.99 -11.51 -1.50
CA GLY A 448 1.93 -12.62 -1.62
C GLY A 448 1.27 -13.98 -1.47
N LEU A 449 0.27 -14.11 -0.59
CA LEU A 449 -0.56 -15.30 -0.49
C LEU A 449 -1.31 -15.58 -1.80
N LEU A 450 -1.96 -14.57 -2.38
CA LEU A 450 -2.68 -14.73 -3.65
C LEU A 450 -1.72 -15.21 -4.76
N ARG A 451 -0.55 -14.56 -4.87
CA ARG A 451 0.46 -14.89 -5.88
C ARG A 451 1.07 -16.28 -5.68
N ALA A 452 1.37 -16.65 -4.44
CA ALA A 452 1.93 -17.96 -4.10
C ALA A 452 1.00 -19.12 -4.50
N LEU A 453 -0.31 -18.92 -4.39
CA LEU A 453 -1.33 -19.92 -4.70
C LEU A 453 -1.83 -19.85 -6.14
N GLY A 454 -1.13 -19.10 -7.02
CA GLY A 454 -1.53 -18.94 -8.42
C GLY A 454 -2.96 -18.42 -8.55
N ALA A 455 -3.34 -17.43 -7.73
CA ALA A 455 -4.67 -16.86 -7.77
C ALA A 455 -4.93 -16.23 -9.15
N GLU A 456 -5.96 -16.71 -9.84
CA GLU A 456 -6.30 -16.30 -11.20
C GLU A 456 -7.77 -15.87 -11.29
N SER A 457 -8.03 -14.94 -12.21
CA SER A 457 -9.38 -14.53 -12.60
C SER A 457 -9.69 -15.08 -13.99
N PRO A 458 -10.81 -15.78 -14.23
CA PRO A 458 -11.15 -16.33 -15.55
C PRO A 458 -11.20 -15.27 -16.67
N SER A 459 -11.66 -14.06 -16.35
CA SER A 459 -11.64 -12.90 -17.26
C SER A 459 -10.25 -12.29 -17.49
N GLY A 460 -9.26 -12.64 -16.66
CA GLY A 460 -7.96 -11.97 -16.59
C GLY A 460 -7.98 -10.61 -15.86
N LEU A 461 -9.15 -10.16 -15.38
CA LEU A 461 -9.31 -8.91 -14.64
C LEU A 461 -9.32 -9.15 -13.13
N TYR A 462 -8.48 -8.43 -12.38
CA TYR A 462 -8.35 -8.54 -10.92
C TYR A 462 -9.10 -7.41 -10.22
N LEU A 463 -10.43 -7.51 -10.20
CA LEU A 463 -11.32 -6.42 -9.78
C LEU A 463 -11.60 -6.46 -8.27
N ASN A 464 -10.58 -6.12 -7.49
CA ASN A 464 -10.64 -6.07 -6.03
C ASN A 464 -10.67 -4.62 -5.52
N LEU A 465 -11.74 -4.24 -4.80
CA LEU A 465 -11.87 -2.91 -4.18
C LEU A 465 -10.96 -2.69 -2.98
N GLY A 466 -10.51 -3.78 -2.35
CA GLY A 466 -9.66 -3.75 -1.17
C GLY A 466 -10.34 -3.31 0.12
N ASP A 467 -11.64 -3.01 0.16
CA ASP A 467 -12.30 -2.46 1.36
C ASP A 467 -12.30 -3.42 2.56
N GLN A 468 -12.59 -4.71 2.33
CA GLN A 468 -12.53 -5.72 3.39
C GLN A 468 -11.11 -5.91 3.90
N ALA A 469 -10.15 -6.01 2.97
CA ALA A 469 -8.74 -6.12 3.29
C ALA A 469 -8.27 -4.88 4.07
N ARG A 470 -8.65 -3.66 3.67
CA ARG A 470 -8.35 -2.42 4.39
C ARG A 470 -8.92 -2.45 5.80
N ALA A 471 -10.18 -2.86 5.97
CA ALA A 471 -10.82 -2.94 7.28
C ALA A 471 -10.16 -3.98 8.20
N ALA A 472 -9.69 -5.10 7.64
CA ALA A 472 -9.05 -6.17 8.41
C ALA A 472 -7.57 -5.89 8.71
N LEU A 473 -6.85 -5.32 7.75
CA LEU A 473 -5.39 -5.19 7.72
C LEU A 473 -4.91 -3.79 8.10
N ALA A 474 -5.81 -2.80 8.17
CA ALA A 474 -5.52 -1.38 8.41
C ALA A 474 -4.53 -0.76 7.40
N GLN A 475 -4.43 -1.35 6.21
CA GLN A 475 -3.54 -0.92 5.12
C GLN A 475 -4.23 -1.14 3.78
N HIS A 476 -4.06 -0.20 2.86
CA HIS A 476 -4.52 -0.27 1.48
C HIS A 476 -3.68 0.68 0.62
N PRO A 477 -3.20 0.30 -0.57
CA PRO A 477 -2.43 1.17 -1.46
C PRO A 477 -3.15 2.51 -1.68
N LEU A 478 -2.43 3.62 -1.53
CA LEU A 478 -2.99 4.98 -1.60
C LEU A 478 -4.14 5.25 -0.61
N GLY A 479 -4.31 4.44 0.45
CA GLY A 479 -5.32 4.61 1.50
C GLY A 479 -4.72 5.09 2.81
N ALA A 480 -3.64 5.89 2.76
CA ALA A 480 -2.93 6.36 3.93
C ALA A 480 -3.81 7.28 4.81
N PRO A 481 -3.86 7.09 6.13
CA PRO A 481 -4.71 7.89 7.01
C PRO A 481 -4.16 9.30 7.28
N SER A 482 -2.88 9.54 6.96
CA SER A 482 -2.21 10.83 7.14
C SER A 482 -0.97 10.92 6.24
N VAL A 483 -0.34 12.10 6.20
CA VAL A 483 0.96 12.30 5.50
C VAL A 483 2.10 11.42 6.06
N PHE A 484 2.00 10.95 7.30
CA PHE A 484 2.95 10.02 7.91
C PHE A 484 2.74 8.56 7.50
N ASN A 485 1.85 8.32 6.53
CA ASN A 485 1.45 7.00 6.06
C ASN A 485 0.79 6.11 7.16
N PHE A 486 0.77 4.79 6.98
CA PHE A 486 0.17 3.82 7.91
C PHE A 486 0.93 3.70 9.23
N PHE A 487 2.26 3.80 9.19
CA PHE A 487 3.13 3.61 10.34
C PHE A 487 4.40 4.45 10.25
N SER A 488 4.92 4.84 11.41
CA SER A 488 6.18 5.54 11.53
C SER A 488 7.33 4.57 11.25
N PRO A 489 8.28 4.96 10.38
CA PRO A 489 9.48 4.17 10.11
C PRO A 489 10.44 4.06 11.30
N ASP A 490 10.19 4.80 12.38
CA ASP A 490 10.94 4.74 13.63
C ASP A 490 10.09 4.16 14.79
N PHE A 491 8.91 3.61 14.51
CA PHE A 491 8.06 3.00 15.52
C PHE A 491 8.75 1.81 16.20
N ARG A 492 8.60 1.75 17.53
CA ARG A 492 9.16 0.70 18.39
C ARG A 492 8.03 0.10 19.24
N PRO A 493 7.64 -1.16 19.03
CA PRO A 493 6.65 -1.79 19.89
C PRO A 493 7.22 -2.00 21.29
N ASN A 494 6.37 -1.87 22.31
CA ASN A 494 6.75 -2.16 23.68
C ASN A 494 7.24 -3.62 23.81
N GLY A 495 8.35 -3.84 24.51
CA GLY A 495 8.90 -5.17 24.75
C GLY A 495 10.35 -5.33 24.26
N PRO A 496 10.77 -6.56 23.89
CA PRO A 496 12.16 -6.87 23.55
C PRO A 496 12.75 -6.01 22.44
N VAL A 497 11.97 -5.68 21.40
CA VAL A 497 12.41 -4.84 20.27
C VAL A 497 12.81 -3.44 20.76
N ALA A 498 11.93 -2.75 21.49
CA ALA A 498 12.24 -1.44 22.04
C ALA A 498 13.37 -1.49 23.09
N ALA A 499 13.43 -2.54 23.90
CA ALA A 499 14.50 -2.73 24.89
C ALA A 499 15.89 -2.92 24.23
N ALA A 500 15.93 -3.50 23.04
CA ALA A 500 17.12 -3.61 22.21
C ALA A 500 17.43 -2.34 21.40
N GLY A 501 16.62 -1.29 21.50
CA GLY A 501 16.78 -0.06 20.72
C GLY A 501 16.41 -0.18 19.24
N LEU A 502 15.75 -1.28 18.86
CA LEU A 502 15.36 -1.57 17.48
C LEU A 502 14.00 -0.97 17.12
N THR A 503 13.78 -0.82 15.82
CA THR A 503 12.52 -0.40 15.22
C THR A 503 11.82 -1.60 14.59
N ALA A 504 10.50 -1.55 14.57
CA ALA A 504 9.68 -2.52 13.85
C ALA A 504 8.39 -1.81 13.39
N PRO A 505 8.49 -0.99 12.32
CA PRO A 505 7.44 -0.07 11.89
C PRO A 505 6.05 -0.70 11.76
N GLU A 506 5.99 -1.86 11.13
CA GLU A 506 4.76 -2.57 10.76
C GLU A 506 3.92 -3.00 11.99
N PHE A 507 4.51 -3.07 13.19
CA PHE A 507 3.78 -3.34 14.43
C PHE A 507 2.88 -2.17 14.87
N GLN A 508 3.01 -0.97 14.31
CA GLN A 508 2.11 0.13 14.64
C GLN A 508 0.67 -0.15 14.17
N ILE A 509 0.53 -0.84 13.04
CA ILE A 509 -0.76 -1.30 12.50
C ILE A 509 -1.02 -2.79 12.78
N THR A 510 0.01 -3.57 13.10
CA THR A 510 -0.12 -4.98 13.52
C THR A 510 -0.15 -5.10 15.04
N ASN A 511 -1.35 -5.06 15.61
CA ASN A 511 -1.60 -5.08 17.06
C ASN A 511 -2.60 -6.20 17.41
N SER A 512 -2.90 -6.37 18.71
CA SER A 512 -3.77 -7.45 19.20
C SER A 512 -5.16 -7.48 18.53
N SER A 513 -5.70 -6.33 18.10
CA SER A 513 -6.98 -6.28 17.40
C SER A 513 -6.85 -6.65 15.93
N THR A 514 -5.87 -6.07 15.23
CA THR A 514 -5.71 -6.28 13.78
C THR A 514 -5.16 -7.66 13.46
N VAL A 515 -4.39 -8.30 14.35
CA VAL A 515 -3.98 -9.71 14.18
C VAL A 515 -5.20 -10.62 14.15
N LEU A 516 -6.18 -10.44 15.05
CA LEU A 516 -7.42 -11.22 15.04
C LEU A 516 -8.25 -10.97 13.76
N SER A 517 -8.38 -9.70 13.35
CA SER A 517 -9.10 -9.35 12.12
C SER A 517 -8.40 -9.91 10.87
N ALA A 518 -7.07 -9.85 10.81
CA ALA A 518 -6.26 -10.41 9.72
C ALA A 518 -6.40 -11.92 9.67
N THR A 519 -6.39 -12.61 10.82
CA THR A 519 -6.62 -14.05 10.88
C THR A 519 -8.00 -14.44 10.34
N ASN A 520 -9.06 -13.75 10.75
CA ASN A 520 -10.40 -14.00 10.22
C ASN A 520 -10.49 -13.70 8.71
N PHE A 521 -9.81 -12.64 8.25
CA PHE A 521 -9.77 -12.29 6.84
C PHE A 521 -9.05 -13.35 6.00
N ILE A 522 -7.89 -13.84 6.46
CA ILE A 522 -7.16 -14.89 5.75
C ILE A 522 -7.92 -16.22 5.81
N ASP A 523 -8.61 -16.55 6.89
CA ASP A 523 -9.55 -17.68 6.96
C ASP A 523 -10.64 -17.55 5.88
N GLN A 524 -11.29 -16.38 5.78
CA GLN A 524 -12.30 -16.12 4.76
C GLN A 524 -11.76 -16.24 3.33
N VAL A 525 -10.51 -15.81 3.10
CA VAL A 525 -9.86 -15.87 1.79
C VAL A 525 -9.39 -17.29 1.45
N SER A 526 -8.89 -18.08 2.42
CA SER A 526 -8.24 -19.39 2.19
C SER A 526 -9.15 -20.59 2.37
N ILE A 527 -10.00 -20.55 3.38
CA ILE A 527 -10.95 -21.61 3.74
C ILE A 527 -12.36 -21.23 3.28
N GLY A 528 -12.71 -19.94 3.34
CA GLY A 528 -13.99 -19.43 2.87
C GLY A 528 -14.16 -19.56 1.36
N ILE A 529 -15.37 -19.92 0.94
CA ILE A 529 -15.80 -20.01 -0.47
C ILE A 529 -16.31 -18.64 -0.96
N GLU A 530 -16.12 -17.57 -0.18
CA GLU A 530 -16.57 -16.25 -0.62
C GLU A 530 -15.54 -15.70 -1.61
N PRO A 531 -15.92 -15.47 -2.89
CA PRO A 531 -15.04 -14.76 -3.79
C PRO A 531 -14.69 -13.42 -3.15
N ILE A 532 -13.45 -12.95 -3.35
CA ILE A 532 -13.07 -11.56 -3.15
C ILE A 532 -14.25 -10.72 -3.65
N GLN A 533 -14.88 -9.96 -2.74
CA GLN A 533 -16.16 -9.31 -3.03
C GLN A 533 -16.00 -8.36 -4.21
N LEU A 534 -16.35 -8.87 -5.40
CA LEU A 534 -16.54 -8.06 -6.57
C LEU A 534 -17.65 -7.07 -6.27
N PRO A 535 -17.53 -5.81 -6.72
CA PRO A 535 -18.69 -4.95 -6.88
C PRO A 535 -19.52 -5.51 -8.04
N LEU A 536 -20.19 -6.64 -7.80
CA LEU A 536 -21.00 -7.35 -8.78
C LEU A 536 -22.08 -6.43 -9.34
N LEU A 537 -22.65 -5.58 -8.50
CA LEU A 537 -23.77 -4.73 -8.91
C LEU A 537 -23.32 -3.60 -9.86
N PRO A 538 -22.25 -2.84 -9.60
CA PRO A 538 -21.74 -1.89 -10.59
C PRO A 538 -21.28 -2.53 -11.91
N MET A 539 -20.61 -3.68 -11.89
CA MET A 539 -20.19 -4.37 -13.12
C MET A 539 -21.37 -4.95 -13.88
N LEU A 540 -22.34 -5.54 -13.16
CA LEU A 540 -23.59 -5.98 -13.77
C LEU A 540 -24.30 -4.81 -14.45
N CYS A 541 -24.23 -3.60 -13.89
CA CYS A 541 -24.78 -2.42 -14.58
C CYS A 541 -24.04 -2.04 -15.85
N LEU A 542 -22.78 -2.48 -16.03
CA LEU A 542 -22.03 -2.30 -17.28
C LEU A 542 -22.53 -3.27 -18.36
N ASP A 543 -22.74 -4.53 -18.00
CA ASP A 543 -23.15 -5.58 -18.93
C ASP A 543 -24.68 -5.64 -19.17
N HIS A 544 -25.47 -5.23 -18.18
CA HIS A 544 -26.93 -5.35 -18.12
C HIS A 544 -27.58 -4.04 -17.65
N LEU A 545 -27.41 -2.99 -18.44
CA LEU A 545 -27.91 -1.64 -18.14
C LEU A 545 -29.44 -1.59 -17.94
N ASP A 546 -30.18 -2.41 -18.69
CA ASP A 546 -31.62 -2.59 -18.60
C ASP A 546 -32.06 -3.11 -17.22
N LEU A 547 -31.41 -4.14 -16.70
CA LEU A 547 -31.69 -4.65 -15.35
C LEU A 547 -31.37 -3.64 -14.26
N CYS A 548 -30.31 -2.83 -14.44
CA CYS A 548 -30.00 -1.76 -13.51
C CYS A 548 -31.01 -0.61 -13.55
N ILE A 549 -31.54 -0.28 -14.74
CA ILE A 549 -32.65 0.66 -14.89
C ILE A 549 -33.90 0.13 -14.18
N GLU A 550 -34.24 -1.15 -14.37
CA GLU A 550 -35.37 -1.77 -13.68
C GLU A 550 -35.21 -1.74 -12.15
N ALA A 551 -34.02 -2.07 -11.66
CA ALA A 551 -33.71 -2.03 -10.23
C ALA A 551 -33.84 -0.60 -9.67
N ALA A 552 -33.33 0.40 -10.38
CA ALA A 552 -33.41 1.81 -9.99
C ALA A 552 -34.84 2.39 -10.11
N ALA A 553 -35.70 1.79 -10.94
CA ALA A 553 -37.10 2.20 -11.07
C ALA A 553 -38.01 1.62 -9.96
N CYS A 554 -37.53 0.66 -9.16
CA CYS A 554 -38.34 0.05 -8.11
C CYS A 554 -38.66 1.00 -6.96
N THR A 555 -39.95 1.13 -6.65
CA THR A 555 -40.46 2.00 -5.57
C THR A 555 -40.96 1.22 -4.35
N ASP A 556 -41.00 -0.11 -4.43
CA ASP A 556 -41.42 -0.99 -3.32
C ASP A 556 -40.56 -2.27 -3.21
N GLN A 557 -40.76 -2.98 -2.09
CA GLN A 557 -40.03 -4.21 -1.76
C GLN A 557 -40.38 -5.41 -2.66
N SER A 558 -41.55 -5.43 -3.29
CA SER A 558 -41.95 -6.52 -4.18
C SER A 558 -41.22 -6.40 -5.50
N CYS A 559 -41.26 -5.21 -6.12
CA CYS A 559 -40.50 -4.89 -7.33
C CYS A 559 -39.00 -5.20 -7.14
N THR A 560 -38.45 -4.72 -6.02
CA THR A 560 -37.04 -4.95 -5.68
C THR A 560 -36.71 -6.45 -5.65
N ARG A 561 -37.57 -7.26 -5.01
CA ARG A 561 -37.38 -8.71 -4.91
C ARG A 561 -37.44 -9.41 -6.27
N ASP A 562 -38.38 -9.02 -7.13
CA ASP A 562 -38.58 -9.64 -8.43
C ASP A 562 -37.43 -9.30 -9.39
N VAL A 563 -36.95 -8.05 -9.39
CA VAL A 563 -35.75 -7.65 -10.14
C VAL A 563 -34.50 -8.35 -9.60
N PHE A 564 -34.31 -8.44 -8.27
CA PHE A 564 -33.18 -9.20 -7.71
C PHE A 564 -33.24 -10.70 -8.04
N ALA A 565 -34.42 -11.28 -8.28
CA ALA A 565 -34.52 -12.66 -8.74
C ALA A 565 -34.03 -12.84 -10.18
N GLN A 566 -34.20 -11.83 -11.04
CA GLN A 566 -33.70 -11.79 -12.42
C GLN A 566 -32.20 -11.50 -12.48
N ILE A 567 -31.73 -10.55 -11.67
CA ILE A 567 -30.32 -10.16 -11.55
C ILE A 567 -29.47 -11.32 -10.99
N ARG A 568 -29.98 -12.10 -10.05
CA ARG A 568 -29.20 -13.12 -9.32
C ARG A 568 -28.41 -14.09 -10.22
N PRO A 569 -29.00 -14.75 -11.23
CA PRO A 569 -28.23 -15.65 -12.10
C PRO A 569 -27.15 -14.93 -12.91
N GLU A 570 -27.40 -13.73 -13.41
CA GLU A 570 -26.42 -12.95 -14.19
C GLU A 570 -25.31 -12.40 -13.30
N ALA A 571 -25.65 -11.86 -12.13
CA ALA A 571 -24.68 -11.45 -11.12
C ALA A 571 -23.83 -12.63 -10.64
N LEU A 572 -24.39 -13.84 -10.58
CA LEU A 572 -23.63 -15.05 -10.25
C LEU A 572 -22.69 -15.45 -11.39
N ALA A 573 -23.14 -15.37 -12.65
CA ALA A 573 -22.29 -15.66 -13.81
C ALA A 573 -21.12 -14.66 -13.90
N LEU A 574 -21.40 -13.37 -13.71
CA LEU A 574 -20.40 -12.31 -13.67
C LEU A 574 -19.44 -12.49 -12.48
N ALA A 575 -19.97 -12.89 -11.32
CA ALA A 575 -19.13 -13.26 -10.19
C ALA A 575 -18.19 -14.41 -10.53
N GLN A 576 -18.67 -15.41 -11.27
CA GLN A 576 -17.88 -16.56 -11.68
C GLN A 576 -16.82 -16.22 -12.72
N GLU A 577 -17.05 -15.21 -13.54
CA GLU A 577 -16.12 -14.74 -14.57
C GLU A 577 -14.99 -13.88 -14.01
N HIS A 578 -15.26 -13.07 -12.98
CA HIS A 578 -14.28 -12.16 -12.40
C HIS A 578 -13.76 -12.59 -11.02
N GLN A 579 -14.26 -13.70 -10.46
CA GLN A 579 -13.77 -14.20 -9.18
C GLN A 579 -12.30 -14.56 -9.30
N VAL A 580 -11.54 -14.09 -8.31
CA VAL A 580 -10.17 -14.54 -8.13
C VAL A 580 -10.21 -15.83 -7.32
N VAL A 581 -9.74 -16.93 -7.90
CA VAL A 581 -9.73 -18.27 -7.28
C VAL A 581 -8.31 -18.78 -7.20
N PHE A 582 -8.00 -19.49 -6.10
CA PHE A 582 -6.71 -20.16 -5.95
C PHE A 582 -6.60 -21.40 -6.82
N ASP A 583 -5.43 -21.58 -7.44
CA ASP A 583 -5.03 -22.86 -7.98
C ASP A 583 -4.45 -23.74 -6.85
N LEU A 584 -5.36 -24.41 -6.14
CA LEU A 584 -4.99 -25.40 -5.14
C LEU A 584 -4.79 -26.80 -5.72
N ALA A 585 -4.98 -27.02 -7.03
CA ALA A 585 -4.90 -28.36 -7.60
C ALA A 585 -3.56 -29.08 -7.32
N PRO A 586 -2.38 -28.41 -7.40
CA PRO A 586 -1.11 -29.04 -7.03
C PRO A 586 -1.06 -29.47 -5.55
N HIS A 587 -1.55 -28.60 -4.67
CA HIS A 587 -1.56 -28.80 -3.22
C HIS A 587 -2.54 -29.91 -2.80
N VAL A 588 -3.72 -29.95 -3.43
CA VAL A 588 -4.72 -31.01 -3.24
C VAL A 588 -4.18 -32.34 -3.73
N ALA A 589 -3.46 -32.38 -4.85
CA ALA A 589 -2.86 -33.60 -5.37
C ALA A 589 -1.83 -34.21 -4.40
N LEU A 590 -1.02 -33.37 -3.72
CA LEU A 590 -0.11 -33.83 -2.66
C LEU A 590 -0.88 -34.43 -1.47
N ALA A 591 -1.96 -33.78 -1.03
CA ALA A 591 -2.81 -34.30 0.04
C ALA A 591 -3.51 -35.61 -0.37
N GLU A 592 -4.02 -35.71 -1.61
CA GLU A 592 -4.61 -36.93 -2.19
C GLU A 592 -3.63 -38.09 -2.23
N ALA A 593 -2.35 -37.81 -2.50
CA ALA A 593 -1.28 -38.80 -2.49
C ALA A 593 -0.80 -39.15 -1.06
N GLY A 594 -1.34 -38.52 -0.02
CA GLY A 594 -0.91 -38.69 1.37
C GLY A 594 0.46 -38.06 1.67
N GLN A 595 0.93 -37.14 0.82
CA GLN A 595 2.24 -36.49 0.90
C GLN A 595 2.16 -35.17 1.68
N LEU A 596 1.65 -35.23 2.92
CA LEU A 596 1.42 -34.03 3.73
C LEU A 596 2.73 -33.28 4.09
N ASP A 597 3.84 -33.99 4.25
CA ASP A 597 5.15 -33.35 4.47
C ASP A 597 5.58 -32.49 3.28
N ALA A 598 5.42 -33.02 2.05
CA ALA A 598 5.75 -32.30 0.82
C ALA A 598 4.83 -31.07 0.63
N LEU A 599 3.55 -31.20 0.99
CA LEU A 599 2.60 -30.09 1.00
C LEU A 599 3.05 -28.97 1.95
N ILE A 600 3.46 -29.33 3.18
CA ILE A 600 3.94 -28.36 4.18
C ILE A 600 5.26 -27.73 3.74
N GLU A 601 6.14 -28.50 3.11
CA GLU A 601 7.42 -28.01 2.59
C GLU A 601 7.23 -27.00 1.44
N GLU A 602 6.39 -27.33 0.45
CA GLU A 602 6.10 -26.45 -0.69
C GLU A 602 5.44 -25.14 -0.25
N LEU A 603 4.38 -25.22 0.57
CA LEU A 603 3.70 -24.04 1.10
C LEU A 603 4.60 -23.25 2.06
N GLY A 604 5.38 -23.93 2.90
CA GLY A 604 6.34 -23.30 3.80
C GLY A 604 7.44 -22.56 3.05
N LEU A 605 7.84 -23.06 1.88
CA LEU A 605 8.79 -22.38 1.00
C LEU A 605 8.19 -21.12 0.39
N LEU A 606 6.97 -21.21 -0.17
CA LEU A 606 6.31 -20.08 -0.80
C LEU A 606 5.89 -18.98 0.19
N LEU A 607 5.34 -19.37 1.34
CA LEU A 607 4.72 -18.43 2.29
C LEU A 607 5.68 -17.99 3.41
N ALA A 608 6.64 -18.85 3.79
CA ALA A 608 7.57 -18.59 4.90
C ALA A 608 9.04 -18.63 4.48
N GLY A 609 9.36 -18.67 3.19
CA GLY A 609 10.73 -18.68 2.70
C GLY A 609 11.54 -19.91 3.13
N GLY A 610 10.86 -21.01 3.49
CA GLY A 610 11.46 -22.24 4.01
C GLY A 610 11.77 -22.21 5.51
N ALA A 611 11.37 -21.15 6.21
CA ALA A 611 11.79 -20.87 7.57
C ALA A 611 10.90 -21.46 8.67
N LEU A 612 9.92 -22.31 8.32
CA LEU A 612 9.09 -23.01 9.30
C LEU A 612 9.97 -23.85 10.24
N SER A 613 9.79 -23.67 11.55
CA SER A 613 10.45 -24.50 12.57
C SER A 613 9.98 -25.95 12.50
N ALA A 614 10.77 -26.87 13.04
CA ALA A 614 10.39 -28.29 13.10
C ALA A 614 9.11 -28.47 13.93
N GLU A 615 8.99 -27.71 15.02
CA GLU A 615 7.84 -27.68 15.90
C GLU A 615 6.58 -27.18 15.17
N THR A 616 6.68 -26.07 14.43
CA THR A 616 5.54 -25.57 13.63
C THR A 616 5.12 -26.58 12.57
N ARG A 617 6.09 -27.22 11.87
CA ARG A 617 5.80 -28.27 10.88
C ARG A 617 5.06 -29.46 11.49
N GLU A 618 5.51 -29.94 12.65
CA GLU A 618 4.90 -31.07 13.35
C GLU A 618 3.46 -30.76 13.76
N VAL A 619 3.20 -29.59 14.35
CA VAL A 619 1.85 -29.15 14.73
C VAL A 619 0.91 -29.06 13.53
N ILE A 620 1.40 -28.53 12.40
CA ILE A 620 0.60 -28.47 11.16
C ILE A 620 0.31 -29.90 10.69
N TYR A 621 1.32 -30.76 10.60
CA TYR A 621 1.17 -32.13 10.14
C TYR A 621 0.13 -32.91 10.95
N GLU A 622 0.24 -32.89 12.28
CA GLU A 622 -0.73 -33.56 13.17
C GLU A 622 -2.16 -33.03 12.96
N THR A 623 -2.30 -31.72 12.73
CA THR A 623 -3.59 -31.10 12.44
C THR A 623 -4.16 -31.60 11.11
N LEU A 624 -3.36 -31.67 10.06
CA LEU A 624 -3.80 -32.13 8.73
C LEU A 624 -4.21 -33.60 8.73
N VAL A 625 -3.50 -34.46 9.46
CA VAL A 625 -3.84 -35.90 9.59
C VAL A 625 -5.23 -36.10 10.22
N ALA A 626 -5.65 -35.20 11.10
CA ALA A 626 -6.96 -35.27 11.76
C ALA A 626 -8.13 -34.80 10.87
N LEU A 627 -7.86 -34.16 9.73
CA LEU A 627 -8.89 -33.55 8.88
C LEU A 627 -9.42 -34.49 7.80
N PRO A 628 -10.73 -34.37 7.45
CA PRO A 628 -11.33 -35.20 6.42
C PRO A 628 -11.07 -34.64 5.01
N GLY A 629 -10.36 -35.43 4.21
CA GLY A 629 -10.27 -35.19 2.77
C GLY A 629 -9.19 -34.19 2.35
N PRO A 630 -8.68 -34.34 1.12
CA PRO A 630 -7.48 -33.66 0.64
C PRO A 630 -7.67 -32.17 0.44
N GLU A 631 -8.85 -31.72 0.01
CA GLU A 631 -9.12 -30.29 -0.19
C GLU A 631 -9.11 -29.52 1.14
N ILE A 632 -9.74 -30.06 2.18
CA ILE A 632 -9.75 -29.46 3.53
C ILE A 632 -8.32 -29.44 4.09
N GLN A 633 -7.54 -30.50 3.87
CA GLN A 633 -6.14 -30.54 4.26
C GLN A 633 -5.31 -29.45 3.58
N ALA A 634 -5.40 -29.30 2.25
CA ALA A 634 -4.67 -28.28 1.51
C ALA A 634 -5.04 -26.86 1.97
N ARG A 635 -6.33 -26.53 2.07
CA ARG A 635 -6.80 -25.22 2.54
C ARG A 635 -6.38 -24.92 3.97
N THR A 636 -6.44 -25.91 4.86
CA THR A 636 -6.00 -25.74 6.24
C THR A 636 -4.48 -25.54 6.34
N ALA A 637 -3.70 -26.25 5.51
CA ALA A 637 -2.25 -26.07 5.44
C ALA A 637 -1.89 -24.63 5.04
N VAL A 638 -2.55 -24.10 4.00
CA VAL A 638 -2.40 -22.71 3.56
C VAL A 638 -2.66 -21.74 4.72
N TYR A 639 -3.81 -21.89 5.39
CA TYR A 639 -4.21 -21.02 6.50
C TYR A 639 -3.21 -21.05 7.66
N LEU A 640 -2.85 -22.26 8.14
CA LEU A 640 -1.95 -22.41 9.28
C LEU A 640 -0.55 -21.88 8.98
N ILE A 641 -0.04 -22.10 7.77
CA ILE A 641 1.27 -21.60 7.36
C ILE A 641 1.22 -20.08 7.21
N ALA A 642 0.24 -19.52 6.50
CA ALA A 642 0.12 -18.07 6.29
C ALA A 642 0.00 -17.27 7.61
N MET A 643 -0.62 -17.88 8.63
CA MET A 643 -0.80 -17.31 9.97
C MET A 643 0.33 -17.63 10.96
N SER A 644 1.30 -18.44 10.56
CA SER A 644 2.48 -18.72 11.40
C SER A 644 3.30 -17.44 11.65
N PRO A 645 3.95 -17.32 12.83
CA PRO A 645 4.92 -16.27 13.09
C PRO A 645 6.04 -16.23 12.05
N GLU A 646 6.46 -17.38 11.53
CA GLU A 646 7.51 -17.50 10.54
C GLU A 646 7.12 -16.91 9.18
N ALA A 647 5.87 -17.10 8.73
CA ALA A 647 5.36 -16.48 7.51
C ALA A 647 5.11 -14.97 7.65
N ALA A 648 4.97 -14.48 8.89
CA ALA A 648 4.82 -13.04 9.13
C ALA A 648 6.12 -12.26 8.94
N VAL A 649 7.28 -12.91 8.91
CA VAL A 649 8.59 -12.24 8.85
C VAL A 649 9.23 -12.43 7.47
N ALA A 650 9.66 -11.35 6.84
CA ALA A 650 10.57 -11.39 5.69
C ALA A 650 12.00 -11.38 6.23
N ARG A 651 12.83 -12.32 5.77
CA ARG A 651 14.13 -12.63 6.36
C ARG A 651 15.28 -12.47 5.39
#